data_AF-A0A5D4HI98-F1
#
_entry.id   AF-A0A5D4HI98-F1
#
_cell.length_a   1.000
_cell.length_b   1.000
_cell.length_c   1.000
_cell.angle_alpha   90.00
_cell.angle_beta   90.00
_cell.angle_gamma   90.00
#
_symmetry.space_group_name_H-M   'P 1'
#
loop_
_entity.id
_entity.type
_entity.pdbx_description
1 polymer ?
#
loop_
_entity_poly.entity_id
_entity_poly.type
_entity_poly.pdbx_seq_one_letter_code
_entity_poly.pdbx_strand_id
1 'polypeptide(L)'
;MEDAGGRTADDVQASLDLVNGPVARFVLLPGDRLLIAVHHMAVDGVSWRILLEDLAAARSGAPLAPKTTSFKEWAKRLRQASDPSEDEYWDSVPATELPVDHPAGDNTVVSTESVAVELDEAETRALLTQVPAVYRTQINDVLLTALVQTLATWTRQESVSVALEGHGREELFDDVDVSRTVGWFTSLFPVALTPGADRPGEALKAVKEQLRAVPRRGVGYGLTHDLTALPTGLSFNYLGQFDTEGFATVNEPSGAAEAATGRRAHLIEVNAAVSDGRLSVAWTYSAHLHDRATVEGLAEDFVVRLRELIEHCLTEEAGGLTPSDVSLAGLDQVALDRLVGGDRQVEDVYPLSPLQQGMLFHALAEPDSGMYVEQIHWRLEGDLDIDRMRAAWQRAMDRHAILRTGFLWEGTPRPLQVVRRRQDVPFEFHDVSGLPESEQEIWLRDLLDADRVRGFDLSAPPLMRIHLVRNSLDAHVLVWSFHHILLDGWSTSTVLADVFADNVESVGRRPYREFIGWLDEQDADAAETYWRGALAGFTESTPLGIDRPIAGPEGEPGTHGVVMSRETSSALSLLARSRRVTVNAVVQAAWALLLARVSGERDVVFGTTVSGRPAGLDGVEGMVGLFINTLPVRVDVGDGSALDLVERVHGDQSELRRFDYAPLADVQRWSDVPAGEPLFESLFVFENYPLGRSGTGSSGGVRVVPAGVREHTNYPLTAVVMPGERMALQLLFDPRRFDAGAVEWLAGAYERLLEQLVATPDLPVDELSVLSEGERGRLVVGWRFVSVMWF
;
A
#
# COMPACT_ATOMS: atom_id res chain seq x y z
N MET A 1 3.21 29.89 -49.40
CA MET A 1 2.49 28.63 -49.68
C MET A 1 1.03 29.01 -49.88
N GLU A 2 0.45 28.78 -51.05
CA GLU A 2 -0.91 29.24 -51.37
C GLU A 2 -1.86 28.05 -51.53
N ASP A 3 -3.09 28.19 -51.01
CA ASP A 3 -4.17 27.23 -51.26
C ASP A 3 -4.76 27.39 -52.68
N ALA A 4 -5.73 26.55 -53.04
CA ALA A 4 -6.41 26.61 -54.34
C ALA A 4 -7.15 27.96 -54.59
N GLY A 5 -7.31 28.80 -53.57
CA GLY A 5 -7.89 30.13 -53.63
C GLY A 5 -6.88 31.27 -53.49
N GLY A 6 -5.56 31.00 -53.50
CA GLY A 6 -4.50 32.01 -53.40
C GLY A 6 -4.22 32.53 -51.99
N ARG A 7 -4.75 31.89 -50.94
CA ARG A 7 -4.50 32.30 -49.54
C ARG A 7 -3.20 31.73 -49.02
N THR A 8 -2.41 32.58 -48.38
CA THR A 8 -1.20 32.18 -47.67
C THR A 8 -1.52 31.54 -46.32
N ALA A 9 -0.54 30.90 -45.69
CA ALA A 9 -0.69 30.38 -44.33
C ALA A 9 -0.98 31.50 -43.32
N ASP A 10 -0.37 32.68 -43.50
CA ASP A 10 -0.66 33.89 -42.71
C ASP A 10 -2.12 34.34 -42.88
N ASP A 11 -2.65 34.34 -44.12
CA ASP A 11 -4.06 34.67 -44.36
C ASP A 11 -5.01 33.69 -43.66
N VAL A 12 -4.64 32.41 -43.60
CA VAL A 12 -5.43 31.38 -42.91
C VAL A 12 -5.41 31.63 -41.40
N GLN A 13 -4.25 31.88 -40.80
CA GLN A 13 -4.13 32.20 -39.38
C GLN A 13 -4.86 33.49 -39.00
N ALA A 14 -4.68 34.57 -39.79
CA ALA A 14 -5.33 35.85 -39.57
C ALA A 14 -6.87 35.83 -39.77
N SER A 15 -7.40 34.79 -40.44
CA SER A 15 -8.83 34.63 -40.69
C SER A 15 -9.61 33.93 -39.57
N LEU A 16 -8.95 33.63 -38.45
CA LEU A 16 -9.60 33.12 -37.24
C LEU A 16 -10.31 34.26 -36.50
N ASP A 17 -11.57 34.07 -36.12
CA ASP A 17 -12.36 35.05 -35.37
C ASP A 17 -12.86 34.39 -34.08
N LEU A 18 -12.38 34.88 -32.93
CA LEU A 18 -12.75 34.38 -31.60
C LEU A 18 -14.20 34.68 -31.20
N VAL A 19 -14.80 35.73 -31.78
CA VAL A 19 -16.15 36.19 -31.43
C VAL A 19 -17.19 35.49 -32.29
N ASN A 20 -16.98 35.46 -33.61
CA ASN A 20 -17.97 34.96 -34.56
C ASN A 20 -17.61 33.61 -35.19
N GLY A 21 -16.38 33.13 -34.99
CA GLY A 21 -15.85 31.95 -35.64
C GLY A 21 -15.45 32.19 -37.10
N PRO A 22 -14.67 31.25 -37.69
CA PRO A 22 -14.22 30.01 -37.08
C PRO A 22 -12.97 30.20 -36.19
N VAL A 23 -12.85 29.38 -35.14
CA VAL A 23 -11.65 29.32 -34.27
C VAL A 23 -10.65 28.24 -34.71
N ALA A 24 -11.00 27.46 -35.73
CA ALA A 24 -10.16 26.44 -36.34
C ALA A 24 -10.40 26.39 -37.85
N ARG A 25 -9.34 26.19 -38.64
CA ARG A 25 -9.38 25.99 -40.08
C ARG A 25 -8.45 24.86 -40.50
N PHE A 26 -8.95 24.04 -41.40
CA PHE A 26 -8.23 22.92 -42.01
C PHE A 26 -8.18 23.20 -43.51
N VAL A 27 -6.98 23.33 -44.08
CA VAL A 27 -6.77 23.72 -45.48
C VAL A 27 -5.92 22.65 -46.16
N LEU A 28 -6.52 21.97 -47.14
CA LEU A 28 -5.80 21.03 -47.99
C LEU A 28 -4.99 21.81 -49.03
N LEU A 29 -3.68 21.58 -49.01
CA LEU A 29 -2.71 22.19 -49.89
C LEU A 29 -2.27 21.19 -50.97
N PRO A 30 -1.70 21.66 -52.10
CA PRO A 30 -1.18 20.76 -53.13
C PRO A 30 -0.13 19.78 -52.58
N GLY A 31 -0.13 18.54 -53.09
CA GLY A 31 0.81 17.49 -52.68
C GLY A 31 0.41 16.75 -51.40
N ASP A 32 -0.89 16.55 -51.17
CA ASP A 32 -1.46 15.86 -50.00
C ASP A 32 -1.04 16.45 -48.63
N ARG A 33 -0.75 17.76 -48.61
CA ARG A 33 -0.39 18.49 -47.39
C ARG A 33 -1.63 19.10 -46.74
N LEU A 34 -1.69 19.09 -45.42
CA LEU A 34 -2.79 19.66 -44.64
C LEU A 34 -2.24 20.75 -43.72
N LEU A 35 -2.67 22.00 -43.93
CA LEU A 35 -2.45 23.08 -42.97
C LEU A 35 -3.61 23.08 -41.97
N ILE A 36 -3.28 22.97 -40.68
CA ILE A 36 -4.22 23.05 -39.58
C ILE A 36 -3.88 24.31 -38.79
N ALA A 37 -4.81 25.27 -38.74
CA ALA A 37 -4.69 26.49 -37.96
C ALA A 37 -5.80 26.52 -36.92
N VAL A 38 -5.45 26.47 -35.63
CA VAL A 38 -6.41 26.50 -34.53
C VAL A 38 -5.97 27.59 -33.56
N HIS A 39 -6.90 28.43 -33.13
CA HIS A 39 -6.60 29.46 -32.15
C HIS A 39 -6.24 28.80 -30.81
N HIS A 40 -5.20 29.29 -30.14
CA HIS A 40 -4.66 28.64 -28.94
C HIS A 40 -5.68 28.52 -27.78
N MET A 41 -6.66 29.41 -27.69
CA MET A 41 -7.82 29.28 -26.76
C MET A 41 -8.66 28.01 -26.95
N ALA A 42 -8.52 27.29 -28.07
CA ALA A 42 -9.26 26.07 -28.38
C ALA A 42 -8.40 24.79 -28.37
N VAL A 43 -7.07 24.91 -28.25
CA VAL A 43 -6.13 23.80 -28.40
C VAL A 43 -4.90 23.99 -27.51
N ASP A 44 -4.32 22.91 -27.00
CA ASP A 44 -3.01 22.87 -26.36
C ASP A 44 -2.09 21.85 -27.07
N GLY A 45 -0.84 21.72 -26.60
CA GLY A 45 0.12 20.74 -27.15
C GLY A 45 -0.42 19.31 -27.19
N VAL A 46 -1.10 18.87 -26.12
CA VAL A 46 -1.68 17.52 -26.00
C VAL A 46 -2.83 17.30 -26.99
N SER A 47 -3.62 18.34 -27.23
CA SER A 47 -4.76 18.31 -28.15
C SER A 47 -4.35 18.00 -29.59
N TRP A 48 -3.13 18.37 -30.01
CA TRP A 48 -2.63 18.03 -31.35
C TRP A 48 -2.53 16.52 -31.57
N ARG A 49 -2.01 15.77 -30.58
CA ARG A 49 -1.95 14.30 -30.66
C ARG A 49 -3.33 13.69 -30.83
N ILE A 50 -4.30 14.14 -30.03
CA ILE A 50 -5.69 13.66 -30.09
C ILE A 50 -6.31 13.95 -31.47
N LEU A 51 -6.14 15.19 -31.96
CA LEU A 51 -6.66 15.61 -33.26
C LEU A 51 -6.04 14.82 -34.42
N LEU A 52 -4.72 14.61 -34.39
CA LEU A 52 -4.01 13.87 -35.44
C LEU A 52 -4.37 12.37 -35.43
N GLU A 53 -4.49 11.76 -34.25
CA GLU A 53 -4.99 10.39 -34.08
C GLU A 53 -6.41 10.25 -34.67
N ASP A 54 -7.33 11.14 -34.30
CA ASP A 54 -8.72 11.11 -34.78
C ASP A 54 -8.79 11.35 -36.30
N LEU A 55 -7.97 12.25 -36.84
CA LEU A 55 -7.88 12.48 -38.29
C LEU A 55 -7.32 11.25 -39.03
N ALA A 56 -6.33 10.57 -38.45
CA ALA A 56 -5.75 9.35 -39.04
C ALA A 56 -6.76 8.20 -39.03
N ALA A 57 -7.49 8.03 -37.92
CA ALA A 57 -8.58 7.07 -37.80
C ALA A 57 -9.70 7.36 -38.81
N ALA A 58 -10.14 8.63 -38.89
CA ALA A 58 -11.16 9.05 -39.85
C ALA A 58 -10.73 8.81 -41.31
N ARG A 59 -9.45 9.09 -41.65
CA ARG A 59 -8.90 8.85 -42.99
C ARG A 59 -8.85 7.37 -43.37
N SER A 60 -8.56 6.50 -42.40
CA SER A 60 -8.50 5.04 -42.62
C SER A 60 -9.87 4.35 -42.53
N GLY A 61 -10.93 5.10 -42.18
CA GLY A 61 -12.27 4.55 -41.96
C GLY A 61 -12.41 3.76 -40.64
N ALA A 62 -11.46 3.91 -39.73
CA ALA A 62 -11.53 3.33 -38.39
C ALA A 62 -12.54 4.11 -37.51
N PRO A 63 -13.21 3.45 -36.54
CA PRO A 63 -14.09 4.14 -35.61
C PRO A 63 -13.29 5.11 -34.72
N LEU A 64 -13.85 6.29 -34.48
CA LEU A 64 -13.31 7.23 -33.50
C LEU A 64 -13.53 6.69 -32.09
N ALA A 65 -12.59 6.99 -31.19
CA ALA A 65 -12.70 6.68 -29.78
C ALA A 65 -13.91 7.38 -29.14
N PRO A 66 -14.45 6.83 -28.03
CA PRO A 66 -15.56 7.47 -27.32
C PRO A 66 -15.18 8.85 -26.78
N LYS A 67 -16.18 9.71 -26.59
CA LYS A 67 -15.98 11.04 -25.99
C LYS A 67 -15.64 10.90 -24.51
N THR A 68 -14.64 11.63 -24.09
CA THR A 68 -14.25 11.86 -22.69
C THR A 68 -14.96 13.09 -22.11
N THR A 69 -14.68 13.44 -20.86
CA THR A 69 -15.26 14.59 -20.15
C THR A 69 -15.01 15.88 -20.93
N SER A 70 -16.06 16.66 -21.19
CA SER A 70 -15.91 17.91 -21.94
C SER A 70 -15.05 18.95 -21.20
N PHE A 71 -14.34 19.80 -21.94
CA PHE A 71 -13.56 20.91 -21.37
C PHE A 71 -14.40 21.82 -20.46
N LYS A 72 -15.68 22.05 -20.81
CA LYS A 72 -16.62 22.81 -19.98
C LYS A 72 -16.86 22.17 -18.62
N GLU A 73 -17.00 20.85 -18.57
CA GLU A 73 -17.25 20.14 -17.32
C GLU A 73 -15.98 20.11 -16.47
N TRP A 74 -14.82 19.86 -17.07
CA TRP A 74 -13.51 20.02 -16.43
C TRP A 74 -13.36 21.42 -15.79
N ALA A 75 -13.57 22.48 -16.57
CA ALA A 75 -13.41 23.86 -16.08
C ALA A 75 -14.37 24.20 -14.92
N LYS A 76 -15.60 23.65 -14.92
CA LYS A 76 -16.54 23.82 -13.80
C LYS A 76 -16.06 23.10 -12.54
N ARG A 77 -15.62 21.84 -12.69
CA ARG A 77 -15.11 21.03 -11.56
C ARG A 77 -13.88 21.68 -10.95
N LEU A 78 -12.94 22.11 -11.79
CA LEU A 78 -11.73 22.80 -11.35
C LEU A 78 -12.05 24.08 -10.56
N ARG A 79 -13.04 24.88 -11.02
CA ARG A 79 -13.48 26.08 -10.30
C ARG A 79 -14.16 25.78 -8.96
N GLN A 80 -14.96 24.71 -8.89
CA GLN A 80 -15.61 24.27 -7.66
C GLN A 80 -14.61 23.74 -6.63
N ALA A 81 -13.51 23.16 -7.11
CA ALA A 81 -12.40 22.68 -6.30
C ALA A 81 -11.36 23.77 -5.99
N SER A 82 -11.63 25.06 -6.26
CA SER A 82 -10.71 26.13 -5.90
C SER A 82 -10.48 26.15 -4.39
N ASP A 83 -9.21 26.21 -3.98
CA ASP A 83 -8.80 26.20 -2.59
C ASP A 83 -8.03 27.49 -2.25
N PRO A 84 -8.65 28.44 -1.53
CA PRO A 84 -7.99 29.68 -1.15
C PRO A 84 -6.77 29.50 -0.23
N SER A 85 -6.59 28.32 0.39
CA SER A 85 -5.39 28.06 1.21
C SER A 85 -4.11 28.01 0.38
N GLU A 86 -4.22 27.76 -0.93
CA GLU A 86 -3.07 27.78 -1.83
C GLU A 86 -2.52 29.20 -2.07
N ASP A 87 -3.35 30.23 -1.87
CA ASP A 87 -2.92 31.63 -2.08
C ASP A 87 -1.74 31.98 -1.15
N GLU A 88 -1.66 31.38 0.05
CA GLU A 88 -0.49 31.55 0.95
C GLU A 88 0.81 31.03 0.31
N TYR A 89 0.75 29.89 -0.39
CA TYR A 89 1.89 29.38 -1.14
C TYR A 89 2.22 30.30 -2.32
N TRP A 90 1.23 30.66 -3.13
CA TRP A 90 1.44 31.47 -4.34
C TRP A 90 2.01 32.86 -4.03
N ASP A 91 1.51 33.51 -2.99
CA ASP A 91 1.98 34.81 -2.52
C ASP A 91 3.40 34.76 -1.91
N SER A 92 3.85 33.57 -1.48
CA SER A 92 5.18 33.37 -0.92
C SER A 92 6.29 33.30 -1.99
N VAL A 93 5.95 33.09 -3.26
CA VAL A 93 6.93 32.89 -4.33
C VAL A 93 7.66 34.20 -4.63
N PRO A 94 8.98 34.32 -4.36
CA PRO A 94 9.71 35.55 -4.55
C PRO A 94 9.80 35.95 -6.02
N ALA A 95 9.90 37.26 -6.28
CA ALA A 95 10.19 37.73 -7.62
C ALA A 95 11.66 37.49 -8.01
N THR A 96 11.90 37.08 -9.25
CA THR A 96 13.26 36.93 -9.81
C THR A 96 13.49 37.94 -10.91
N GLU A 97 14.46 38.82 -10.69
CA GLU A 97 14.96 39.74 -11.72
C GLU A 97 16.05 39.06 -12.54
N LEU A 98 15.85 38.96 -13.86
CA LEU A 98 16.86 38.45 -14.78
C LEU A 98 17.79 39.59 -15.25
N PRO A 99 19.12 39.38 -15.26
CA PRO A 99 20.05 40.33 -15.87
C PRO A 99 19.72 40.55 -17.35
N VAL A 100 19.75 41.81 -17.81
CA VAL A 100 19.62 42.18 -19.23
C VAL A 100 20.88 42.91 -19.70
N ASP A 101 21.34 42.62 -20.91
CA ASP A 101 22.55 43.23 -21.47
C ASP A 101 22.26 44.67 -21.93
N HIS A 102 21.06 44.91 -22.46
CA HIS A 102 20.61 46.20 -22.98
C HIS A 102 19.30 46.66 -22.32
N PRO A 103 19.33 47.29 -21.12
CA PRO A 103 18.12 47.66 -20.37
C PRO A 103 17.14 48.60 -21.08
N ALA A 104 17.57 49.29 -22.14
CA ALA A 104 16.76 50.21 -22.93
C ALA A 104 16.05 49.54 -24.12
N GLY A 105 16.30 48.25 -24.36
CA GLY A 105 15.67 47.50 -25.43
C GLY A 105 14.18 47.23 -25.20
N ASP A 106 13.48 46.82 -26.25
CA ASP A 106 12.09 46.39 -26.20
C ASP A 106 11.96 44.86 -26.25
N ASN A 107 10.90 44.34 -25.63
CA ASN A 107 10.58 42.91 -25.61
C ASN A 107 9.39 42.63 -26.56
N THR A 108 9.65 42.65 -27.87
CA THR A 108 8.60 42.52 -28.90
C THR A 108 8.75 41.22 -29.68
N VAL A 109 7.67 40.75 -30.31
CA VAL A 109 7.70 39.53 -31.13
C VAL A 109 8.69 39.68 -32.29
N VAL A 110 8.79 40.87 -32.90
CA VAL A 110 9.72 41.12 -34.01
C VAL A 110 11.20 41.11 -33.58
N SER A 111 11.52 41.37 -32.31
CA SER A 111 12.90 41.34 -31.80
C SER A 111 13.35 39.94 -31.35
N THR A 112 12.54 38.91 -31.64
CA THR A 112 12.79 37.53 -31.19
C THR A 112 13.99 36.90 -31.90
N GLU A 113 14.90 36.33 -31.10
CA GLU A 113 15.91 35.39 -31.53
C GLU A 113 15.85 34.11 -30.70
N SER A 114 16.41 33.03 -31.24
CA SER A 114 16.51 31.75 -30.54
C SER A 114 17.91 31.15 -30.70
N VAL A 115 18.37 30.50 -29.64
CA VAL A 115 19.49 29.58 -29.65
C VAL A 115 18.98 28.22 -29.18
N ALA A 116 19.58 27.13 -29.64
CA ALA A 116 19.17 25.78 -29.25
C ALA A 116 20.39 24.92 -28.92
N VAL A 117 20.24 24.07 -27.91
CA VAL A 117 21.21 23.04 -27.54
C VAL A 117 20.54 21.68 -27.56
N GLU A 118 21.33 20.65 -27.84
CA GLU A 118 20.81 19.30 -28.02
C GLU A 118 21.62 18.28 -27.21
N LEU A 119 20.92 17.25 -26.74
CA LEU A 119 21.52 15.99 -26.34
C LEU A 119 21.53 15.04 -27.54
N ASP A 120 22.51 14.14 -27.57
CA ASP A 120 22.48 13.06 -28.55
C ASP A 120 21.41 11.99 -28.20
N GLU A 121 21.23 11.01 -29.09
CA GLU A 121 20.23 9.94 -28.91
C GLU A 121 20.54 9.00 -27.74
N ALA A 122 21.80 8.84 -27.36
CA ALA A 122 22.19 7.98 -26.24
C ALA A 122 21.93 8.70 -24.91
N GLU A 123 22.32 9.96 -24.82
CA GLU A 123 22.06 10.87 -23.70
C GLU A 123 20.54 11.04 -23.47
N THR A 124 19.79 11.32 -24.54
CA THR A 124 18.33 11.49 -24.48
C THR A 124 17.64 10.21 -24.01
N ARG A 125 18.07 9.05 -24.51
CA ARG A 125 17.55 7.76 -24.05
C ARG A 125 17.87 7.51 -22.57
N ALA A 126 19.08 7.79 -22.13
CA ALA A 126 19.45 7.67 -20.72
C ALA A 126 18.57 8.56 -19.84
N LEU A 127 18.36 9.82 -20.23
CA LEU A 127 17.48 10.77 -19.55
C LEU A 127 16.02 10.27 -19.46
N LEU A 128 15.50 9.66 -20.53
CA LEU A 128 14.10 9.21 -20.58
C LEU A 128 13.85 7.86 -19.92
N THR A 129 14.81 6.94 -19.93
CA THR A 129 14.56 5.54 -19.52
C THR A 129 15.38 5.08 -18.32
N GLN A 130 16.58 5.64 -18.10
CA GLN A 130 17.49 5.19 -17.04
C GLN A 130 17.43 6.11 -15.81
N VAL A 131 17.50 7.42 -16.02
CA VAL A 131 17.46 8.42 -14.93
C VAL A 131 16.19 8.29 -14.05
N PRO A 132 14.96 8.16 -14.59
CA PRO A 132 13.75 8.05 -13.78
C PRO A 132 13.77 6.88 -12.80
N ALA A 133 14.44 5.77 -13.13
CA ALA A 133 14.49 4.58 -12.28
C ALA A 133 15.37 4.77 -11.02
N VAL A 134 16.31 5.72 -11.04
CA VAL A 134 17.33 5.90 -10.00
C VAL A 134 16.77 6.66 -8.80
N TYR A 135 16.09 7.79 -9.06
CA TYR A 135 15.53 8.69 -8.02
C TYR A 135 14.01 8.86 -8.12
N ARG A 136 13.31 8.06 -8.94
CA ARG A 136 11.87 8.19 -9.22
C ARG A 136 11.49 9.59 -9.71
N THR A 137 12.35 10.13 -10.56
CA THR A 137 12.19 11.47 -11.11
C THR A 137 11.28 11.45 -12.33
N GLN A 138 10.65 12.59 -12.56
CA GLN A 138 10.10 12.99 -13.85
C GLN A 138 11.16 13.77 -14.62
N ILE A 139 11.00 13.88 -15.94
CA ILE A 139 11.95 14.64 -16.77
C ILE A 139 12.08 16.10 -16.33
N ASN A 140 10.97 16.73 -15.91
CA ASN A 140 10.99 18.09 -15.39
C ASN A 140 11.86 18.23 -14.14
N ASP A 141 11.93 17.20 -13.27
CA ASP A 141 12.80 17.25 -12.09
C ASP A 141 14.26 17.43 -12.51
N VAL A 142 14.70 16.71 -13.56
CA VAL A 142 16.08 16.76 -14.07
C VAL A 142 16.36 18.05 -14.85
N LEU A 143 15.46 18.42 -15.76
CA LEU A 143 15.62 19.63 -16.58
C LEU A 143 15.61 20.89 -15.71
N LEU A 144 14.69 20.99 -14.74
CA LEU A 144 14.63 22.14 -13.85
C LEU A 144 15.81 22.17 -12.88
N THR A 145 16.38 21.02 -12.51
CA THR A 145 17.63 20.97 -11.72
C THR A 145 18.80 21.61 -12.50
N ALA A 146 19.01 21.20 -13.75
CA ALA A 146 20.03 21.82 -14.59
C ALA A 146 19.76 23.32 -14.82
N LEU A 147 18.50 23.69 -15.08
CA LEU A 147 18.09 25.07 -15.31
C LEU A 147 18.37 25.97 -14.10
N VAL A 148 17.92 25.57 -12.91
CA VAL A 148 18.09 26.38 -11.70
C VAL A 148 19.57 26.53 -11.33
N GLN A 149 20.39 25.50 -11.55
CA GLN A 149 21.84 25.58 -11.28
C GLN A 149 22.54 26.56 -12.23
N THR A 150 22.17 26.55 -13.51
CA THR A 150 22.66 27.53 -14.50
C THR A 150 22.24 28.94 -14.12
N LEU A 151 20.96 29.13 -13.83
CA LEU A 151 20.41 30.46 -13.58
C LEU A 151 20.82 31.04 -12.23
N ALA A 152 20.92 30.24 -11.17
CA ALA A 152 21.40 30.70 -9.87
C ALA A 152 22.85 31.23 -9.98
N THR A 153 23.68 30.57 -10.78
CA THR A 153 25.05 31.02 -11.06
C THR A 153 25.06 32.35 -11.82
N TRP A 154 24.23 32.48 -12.85
CA TRP A 154 24.15 33.69 -13.68
C TRP A 154 23.57 34.90 -12.93
N THR A 155 22.44 34.70 -12.26
CA THR A 155 21.71 35.74 -11.52
C THR A 155 22.39 36.09 -10.19
N ARG A 156 23.25 35.19 -9.67
CA ARG A 156 23.84 35.25 -8.31
C ARG A 156 22.79 35.31 -7.21
N GLN A 157 21.65 34.66 -7.43
CA GLN A 157 20.56 34.53 -6.47
C GLN A 157 20.56 33.12 -5.87
N GLU A 158 20.18 33.00 -4.60
CA GLU A 158 20.09 31.71 -3.90
C GLU A 158 18.89 30.88 -4.40
N SER A 159 17.85 31.54 -4.90
CA SER A 159 16.65 30.95 -5.48
C SER A 159 16.29 31.65 -6.78
N VAL A 160 15.75 30.89 -7.74
CA VAL A 160 15.28 31.40 -9.04
C VAL A 160 13.83 31.00 -9.24
N SER A 161 12.99 31.98 -9.53
CA SER A 161 11.58 31.79 -9.86
C SER A 161 11.39 31.57 -11.35
N VAL A 162 10.64 30.52 -11.69
CA VAL A 162 10.36 30.08 -13.05
C VAL A 162 8.86 30.07 -13.26
N ALA A 163 8.38 30.64 -14.37
CA ALA A 163 7.01 30.44 -14.81
C ALA A 163 6.93 29.06 -15.48
N LEU A 164 6.47 28.07 -14.73
CA LEU A 164 6.43 26.70 -15.17
C LEU A 164 5.12 26.42 -15.91
N GLU A 165 5.24 25.93 -17.13
CA GLU A 165 4.12 25.44 -17.91
C GLU A 165 3.89 23.94 -17.66
N GLY A 166 2.66 23.61 -17.29
CA GLY A 166 2.16 22.25 -17.15
C GLY A 166 1.05 21.97 -18.15
N HIS A 167 0.77 20.69 -18.40
CA HIS A 167 -0.33 20.31 -19.31
C HIS A 167 -1.73 20.60 -18.72
N GLY A 168 -1.83 20.80 -17.40
CA GLY A 168 -3.06 21.13 -16.66
C GLY A 168 -4.20 20.11 -16.80
N ARG A 169 -3.82 18.84 -17.00
CA ARG A 169 -4.71 17.66 -17.09
C ARG A 169 -4.45 16.74 -15.91
N GLU A 170 -4.48 17.31 -14.71
CA GLU A 170 -4.21 16.58 -13.48
C GLU A 170 -5.38 15.67 -13.11
N GLU A 171 -5.07 14.47 -12.61
CA GLU A 171 -6.06 13.51 -12.11
C GLU A 171 -6.56 13.96 -10.72
N LEU A 172 -7.42 14.97 -10.70
CA LEU A 172 -7.97 15.56 -9.47
C LEU A 172 -9.30 14.92 -9.03
N PHE A 173 -9.98 14.20 -9.91
CA PHE A 173 -11.32 13.67 -9.67
C PHE A 173 -11.46 12.28 -10.29
N ASP A 174 -11.90 11.30 -9.52
CA ASP A 174 -12.05 9.90 -9.96
C ASP A 174 -13.09 9.73 -11.08
N ASP A 175 -14.05 10.65 -11.18
CA ASP A 175 -15.14 10.61 -12.16
C ASP A 175 -14.89 11.45 -13.43
N VAL A 176 -13.68 12.00 -13.60
CA VAL A 176 -13.32 12.87 -14.72
C VAL A 176 -12.18 12.30 -15.56
N ASP A 177 -12.52 11.87 -16.76
CA ASP A 177 -11.54 11.52 -17.80
C ASP A 177 -11.35 12.68 -18.78
N VAL A 178 -10.16 13.27 -18.86
CA VAL A 178 -9.80 14.31 -19.85
C VAL A 178 -8.72 13.85 -20.84
N SER A 179 -8.43 12.56 -20.89
CA SER A 179 -7.34 11.97 -21.68
C SER A 179 -7.45 12.21 -23.18
N ARG A 180 -8.67 12.39 -23.70
CA ARG A 180 -8.96 12.66 -25.12
C ARG A 180 -9.70 13.97 -25.36
N THR A 181 -9.74 14.86 -24.37
CA THR A 181 -10.50 16.11 -24.48
C THR A 181 -9.67 17.18 -25.18
N VAL A 182 -10.13 17.68 -26.33
CA VAL A 182 -9.50 18.83 -26.99
C VAL A 182 -9.93 20.13 -26.28
N GLY A 183 -8.97 20.98 -25.97
CA GLY A 183 -9.16 22.26 -25.30
C GLY A 183 -7.83 22.85 -24.85
N TRP A 184 -7.86 24.07 -24.30
CA TRP A 184 -6.66 24.69 -23.73
C TRP A 184 -6.58 24.38 -22.23
N PHE A 185 -5.83 23.34 -21.87
CA PHE A 185 -5.66 22.93 -20.47
C PHE A 185 -4.39 23.50 -19.82
N THR A 186 -3.48 24.11 -20.60
CA THR A 186 -2.18 24.58 -20.11
C THR A 186 -2.30 25.37 -18.81
N SER A 187 -1.63 24.87 -17.78
CA SER A 187 -1.46 25.58 -16.51
C SER A 187 -0.15 26.35 -16.56
N LEU A 188 -0.17 27.62 -16.15
CA LEU A 188 1.01 28.46 -16.02
C LEU A 188 1.06 28.99 -14.59
N PHE A 189 2.14 28.71 -13.87
CA PHE A 189 2.27 29.08 -12.46
C PHE A 189 3.73 29.35 -12.09
N PRO A 190 3.99 30.21 -11.09
CA PRO A 190 5.35 30.47 -10.65
C PRO A 190 5.82 29.40 -9.66
N VAL A 191 7.09 28.99 -9.77
CA VAL A 191 7.76 28.16 -8.78
C VAL A 191 9.15 28.74 -8.49
N ALA A 192 9.47 28.94 -7.21
CA ALA A 192 10.82 29.30 -6.78
C ALA A 192 11.61 28.03 -6.45
N LEU A 193 12.74 27.88 -7.11
CA LEU A 193 13.63 26.73 -6.94
C LEU A 193 14.98 27.20 -6.41
N THR A 194 15.50 26.48 -5.44
CA THR A 194 16.89 26.54 -5.02
C THR A 194 17.67 25.40 -5.68
N PRO A 195 18.92 25.63 -6.14
CA PRO A 195 19.69 24.63 -6.90
C PRO A 195 20.12 23.40 -6.11
N GLY A 196 19.88 23.39 -4.80
CA GLY A 196 20.29 22.31 -3.89
C GLY A 196 21.80 22.32 -3.63
N ALA A 197 22.31 21.19 -3.14
CA ALA A 197 23.73 21.02 -2.82
C ALA A 197 24.59 20.76 -4.06
N ASP A 198 25.92 20.86 -3.91
CA ASP A 198 26.87 20.65 -5.02
C ASP A 198 26.85 19.23 -5.60
N ARG A 199 26.37 18.23 -4.84
CA ARG A 199 26.31 16.85 -5.30
C ARG A 199 25.08 16.63 -6.19
N PRO A 200 25.24 16.08 -7.42
CA PRO A 200 24.14 15.92 -8.37
C PRO A 200 22.90 15.20 -7.79
N GLY A 201 23.10 14.14 -6.99
CA GLY A 201 21.99 13.40 -6.37
C GLY A 201 21.23 14.19 -5.31
N GLU A 202 21.92 15.04 -4.54
CA GLU A 202 21.29 15.88 -3.52
C GLU A 202 20.53 17.05 -4.15
N ALA A 203 21.12 17.68 -5.18
CA ALA A 203 20.46 18.69 -5.99
C ALA A 203 19.15 18.17 -6.60
N LEU A 204 19.20 16.99 -7.24
CA LEU A 204 18.05 16.39 -7.88
C LEU A 204 16.94 16.03 -6.88
N LYS A 205 17.29 15.44 -5.72
CA LYS A 205 16.33 15.17 -4.64
C LYS A 205 15.70 16.48 -4.11
N ALA A 206 16.50 17.51 -3.88
CA ALA A 206 16.03 18.79 -3.37
C ALA A 206 15.07 19.51 -4.33
N VAL A 207 15.41 19.56 -5.63
CA VAL A 207 14.54 20.17 -6.65
C VAL A 207 13.27 19.35 -6.85
N LYS A 208 13.38 18.02 -6.87
CA LYS A 208 12.21 17.13 -6.91
C LYS A 208 11.24 17.42 -5.76
N GLU A 209 11.71 17.50 -4.52
CA GLU A 209 10.84 17.78 -3.37
C GLU A 209 10.22 19.18 -3.43
N GLN A 210 10.95 20.19 -3.89
CA GLN A 210 10.40 21.53 -4.13
C GLN A 210 9.27 21.51 -5.18
N LEU A 211 9.43 20.72 -6.25
CA LEU A 211 8.40 20.54 -7.27
C LEU A 211 7.19 19.73 -6.75
N ARG A 212 7.40 18.76 -5.86
CA ARG A 212 6.31 18.00 -5.22
C ARG A 212 5.56 18.81 -4.18
N ALA A 213 6.17 19.85 -3.60
CA ALA A 213 5.53 20.78 -2.68
C ALA A 213 4.57 21.77 -3.38
N VAL A 214 4.60 21.88 -4.71
CA VAL A 214 3.70 22.74 -5.48
C VAL A 214 2.24 22.25 -5.32
N PRO A 215 1.32 23.07 -4.78
CA PRO A 215 -0.07 22.68 -4.58
C PRO A 215 -0.75 22.25 -5.89
N ARG A 216 -1.34 21.06 -5.89
CA ARG A 216 -2.06 20.46 -7.04
C ARG A 216 -1.31 20.60 -8.38
N ARG A 217 0.04 20.56 -8.36
CA ARG A 217 0.90 20.76 -9.54
C ARG A 217 0.59 22.06 -10.32
N GLY A 218 0.13 23.10 -9.62
CA GLY A 218 -0.01 24.45 -10.16
C GLY A 218 -1.29 24.76 -10.93
N VAL A 219 -2.21 23.80 -11.09
CA VAL A 219 -3.51 24.03 -11.76
C VAL A 219 -4.41 25.03 -11.02
N GLY A 220 -4.15 25.27 -9.74
CA GLY A 220 -4.91 26.22 -8.92
C GLY A 220 -4.56 27.69 -9.18
N TYR A 221 -3.31 28.01 -9.54
CA TYR A 221 -2.81 29.39 -9.62
C TYR A 221 -3.66 30.27 -10.56
N GLY A 222 -3.90 29.81 -11.79
CA GLY A 222 -4.67 30.56 -12.79
C GLY A 222 -6.17 30.72 -12.48
N LEU A 223 -6.67 30.11 -11.40
CA LEU A 223 -8.05 30.30 -10.94
C LEU A 223 -8.21 31.56 -10.07
N THR A 224 -7.15 31.93 -9.33
CA THR A 224 -7.15 33.04 -8.38
C THR A 224 -6.24 34.20 -8.78
N HIS A 225 -5.25 33.97 -9.66
CA HIS A 225 -4.22 34.94 -10.02
C HIS A 225 -4.23 35.36 -11.50
N ASP A 226 -3.68 36.54 -11.77
CA ASP A 226 -3.48 37.06 -13.13
C ASP A 226 -2.22 36.44 -13.76
N LEU A 227 -2.41 35.66 -14.83
CA LEU A 227 -1.33 35.01 -15.56
C LEU A 227 -0.39 35.99 -16.30
N THR A 228 -0.79 37.26 -16.44
CA THR A 228 0.04 38.30 -17.06
C THR A 228 1.00 39.01 -16.08
N ALA A 229 0.85 38.75 -14.77
CA ALA A 229 1.60 39.40 -13.71
C ALA A 229 2.43 38.41 -12.89
N LEU A 230 3.13 37.49 -13.57
CA LEU A 230 3.98 36.50 -12.92
C LEU A 230 5.23 37.13 -12.27
N PRO A 231 5.69 36.62 -11.11
CA PRO A 231 6.87 37.13 -10.40
C PRO A 231 8.21 36.77 -11.07
N THR A 232 8.24 36.56 -12.39
CA THR A 232 9.46 36.19 -13.11
C THR A 232 9.38 36.51 -14.59
N GLY A 233 10.53 36.92 -15.14
CA GLY A 233 10.73 37.11 -16.57
C GLY A 233 11.13 35.84 -17.33
N LEU A 234 11.14 34.68 -16.68
CA LEU A 234 11.54 33.39 -17.25
C LEU A 234 10.35 32.44 -17.36
N SER A 235 10.16 31.80 -18.51
CA SER A 235 9.29 30.62 -18.62
C SER A 235 10.04 29.35 -18.97
N PHE A 236 9.52 28.21 -18.53
CA PHE A 236 10.00 26.89 -18.88
C PHE A 236 8.83 25.97 -19.25
N ASN A 237 8.97 25.25 -20.36
CA ASN A 237 8.02 24.25 -20.81
C ASN A 237 8.73 23.01 -21.35
N TYR A 238 8.24 21.82 -20.98
CA TYR A 238 8.60 20.56 -21.62
C TYR A 238 7.42 20.03 -22.43
N LEU A 239 7.56 20.07 -23.75
CA LEU A 239 6.50 19.80 -24.71
C LEU A 239 6.26 18.29 -24.96
N GLY A 240 7.13 17.41 -24.45
CA GLY A 240 7.03 15.97 -24.65
C GLY A 240 7.77 15.44 -25.87
N GLN A 241 7.34 14.27 -26.36
CA GLN A 241 7.88 13.57 -27.53
C GLN A 241 6.94 13.74 -28.72
N PHE A 242 7.46 14.13 -29.90
CA PHE A 242 6.67 14.46 -31.10
C PHE A 242 6.74 13.44 -32.24
N ASP A 243 7.09 12.19 -31.96
CA ASP A 243 7.12 11.12 -32.96
C ASP A 243 5.69 10.60 -33.24
N THR A 244 4.94 11.25 -34.14
CA THR A 244 3.56 10.85 -34.46
C THR A 244 3.49 9.82 -35.60
N GLU A 245 2.77 8.71 -35.36
CA GLU A 245 2.40 7.76 -36.42
C GLU A 245 1.28 8.31 -37.32
N GLY A 246 1.44 8.21 -38.64
CA GLY A 246 0.37 8.43 -39.62
C GLY A 246 0.34 9.81 -40.31
N PHE A 247 0.91 10.85 -39.71
CA PHE A 247 1.17 12.15 -40.35
C PHE A 247 2.63 12.56 -40.10
N ALA A 248 3.35 12.88 -41.18
CA ALA A 248 4.67 13.47 -41.07
C ALA A 248 4.54 15.00 -41.05
N THR A 249 5.17 15.64 -40.07
CA THR A 249 5.35 17.09 -40.04
C THR A 249 6.30 17.51 -41.16
N VAL A 250 5.96 18.58 -41.87
CA VAL A 250 6.81 19.16 -42.91
C VAL A 250 7.48 20.41 -42.37
N ASN A 251 8.80 20.51 -42.53
CA ASN A 251 9.58 21.68 -42.08
C ASN A 251 9.48 22.82 -43.10
N GLU A 252 8.28 23.38 -43.24
CA GLU A 252 7.96 24.51 -44.12
C GLU A 252 7.33 25.66 -43.32
N PRO A 253 7.52 26.94 -43.73
CA PRO A 253 6.89 28.07 -43.03
C PRO A 253 5.36 27.96 -43.01
N SER A 254 4.79 27.86 -41.81
CA SER A 254 3.34 27.77 -41.56
C SER A 254 2.68 29.12 -41.28
N GLY A 255 3.41 30.22 -41.45
CA GLY A 255 2.98 31.58 -41.10
C GLY A 255 3.33 31.97 -39.67
N ALA A 256 3.19 33.25 -39.34
CA ALA A 256 3.48 33.77 -38.01
C ALA A 256 2.38 33.37 -37.01
N ALA A 257 2.75 32.67 -35.94
CA ALA A 257 1.84 32.28 -34.86
C ALA A 257 1.34 33.49 -34.04
N GLU A 258 2.08 34.60 -34.06
CA GLU A 258 1.79 35.83 -33.34
C GLU A 258 1.97 37.05 -34.23
N ALA A 259 1.23 38.13 -33.91
CA ALA A 259 1.38 39.40 -34.62
C ALA A 259 2.75 40.04 -34.31
N ALA A 260 3.45 40.54 -35.33
CA ALA A 260 4.78 41.14 -35.18
C ALA A 260 4.82 42.35 -34.21
N THR A 261 3.69 43.03 -34.01
CA THR A 261 3.54 44.14 -33.05
C THR A 261 3.26 43.68 -31.61
N GLY A 262 3.15 42.37 -31.38
CA GLY A 262 2.94 41.78 -30.07
C GLY A 262 4.12 42.03 -29.14
N ARG A 263 3.84 42.03 -27.83
CA ARG A 263 4.88 42.00 -26.80
C ARG A 263 5.09 40.56 -26.37
N ARG A 264 6.34 40.17 -26.18
CA ARG A 264 6.66 38.86 -25.62
C ARG A 264 6.27 38.83 -24.13
N ALA A 265 5.76 37.70 -23.68
CA ALA A 265 5.28 37.53 -22.31
C ALA A 265 6.45 37.46 -21.32
N HIS A 266 7.54 36.79 -21.71
CA HIS A 266 8.72 36.59 -20.87
C HIS A 266 9.97 37.18 -21.55
N LEU A 267 11.01 37.48 -20.76
CA LEU A 267 12.31 37.93 -21.26
C LEU A 267 13.04 36.77 -21.93
N ILE A 268 13.04 35.61 -21.28
CA ILE A 268 13.62 34.35 -21.76
C ILE A 268 12.56 33.25 -21.63
N GLU A 269 12.38 32.48 -22.70
CA GLU A 269 11.47 31.33 -22.77
C GLU A 269 12.30 30.09 -23.11
N VAL A 270 12.23 29.06 -22.27
CA VAL A 270 12.98 27.81 -22.44
C VAL A 270 12.02 26.68 -22.76
N ASN A 271 12.05 26.22 -24.01
CA ASN A 271 11.18 25.15 -24.50
C ASN A 271 12.00 23.90 -24.81
N ALA A 272 11.69 22.79 -24.14
CA ALA A 272 12.33 21.51 -24.34
C ALA A 272 11.37 20.53 -25.03
N ALA A 273 11.86 19.81 -26.05
CA ALA A 273 11.09 18.80 -26.77
C ALA A 273 12.00 17.67 -27.23
N VAL A 274 11.44 16.48 -27.43
CA VAL A 274 12.14 15.35 -28.04
C VAL A 274 11.59 15.10 -29.44
N SER A 275 12.48 15.09 -30.43
CA SER A 275 12.20 14.80 -31.84
C SER A 275 13.30 13.91 -32.39
N ASP A 276 12.96 12.91 -33.18
CA ASP A 276 13.93 11.99 -33.80
C ASP A 276 14.90 11.37 -32.76
N GLY A 277 14.37 11.07 -31.57
CA GLY A 277 15.13 10.49 -30.46
C GLY A 277 16.14 11.44 -29.77
N ARG A 278 16.12 12.73 -30.07
CA ARG A 278 17.02 13.74 -29.48
C ARG A 278 16.24 14.80 -28.70
N LEU A 279 16.70 15.13 -27.50
CA LEU A 279 16.22 16.28 -26.75
C LEU A 279 16.82 17.55 -27.35
N SER A 280 15.96 18.47 -27.78
CA SER A 280 16.33 19.82 -28.18
C SER A 280 15.73 20.82 -27.19
N VAL A 281 16.55 21.78 -26.75
CA VAL A 281 16.14 22.83 -25.80
C VAL A 281 16.40 24.19 -26.43
N ALA A 282 15.32 24.87 -26.80
CA ALA A 282 15.33 26.18 -27.43
C ALA A 282 15.17 27.28 -26.37
N TRP A 283 16.09 28.24 -26.41
CA TRP A 283 16.08 29.45 -25.59
C TRP A 283 15.71 30.64 -26.48
N THR A 284 14.52 31.17 -26.25
CA THR A 284 13.94 32.26 -27.06
C THR A 284 14.00 33.56 -26.25
N TYR A 285 14.51 34.63 -26.85
CA TYR A 285 14.78 35.90 -26.17
C TYR A 285 14.65 37.08 -27.13
N SER A 286 14.68 38.31 -26.60
CA SER A 286 14.73 39.52 -27.43
C SER A 286 16.18 39.90 -27.69
N ALA A 287 16.60 39.95 -28.95
CA ALA A 287 17.92 40.42 -29.37
C ALA A 287 18.15 41.91 -29.07
N HIS A 288 17.10 42.65 -28.71
CA HIS A 288 17.22 44.03 -28.25
C HIS A 288 17.50 44.14 -26.75
N LEU A 289 17.31 43.05 -25.97
CA LEU A 289 17.53 43.02 -24.52
C LEU A 289 18.73 42.16 -24.10
N HIS A 290 19.02 41.08 -24.85
CA HIS A 290 20.15 40.19 -24.57
C HIS A 290 21.03 40.02 -25.81
N ASP A 291 22.34 39.99 -25.57
CA ASP A 291 23.30 39.59 -26.59
C ASP A 291 23.22 38.08 -26.81
N ARG A 292 23.34 37.66 -28.06
CA ARG A 292 23.33 36.24 -28.43
C ARG A 292 24.35 35.41 -27.64
N ALA A 293 25.54 35.95 -27.42
CA ALA A 293 26.60 35.28 -26.66
C ALA A 293 26.21 35.01 -25.19
N THR A 294 25.41 35.89 -24.57
CA THR A 294 24.90 35.69 -23.20
C THR A 294 23.99 34.47 -23.16
N VAL A 295 23.02 34.39 -24.07
CA VAL A 295 22.04 33.30 -24.08
C VAL A 295 22.65 31.98 -24.55
N GLU A 296 23.58 32.01 -25.53
CA GLU A 296 24.36 30.83 -25.92
C GLU A 296 25.15 30.27 -24.73
N GLY A 297 25.82 31.12 -23.94
CA GLY A 297 26.54 30.68 -22.74
C GLY A 297 25.64 30.04 -21.69
N LEU A 298 24.41 30.55 -21.50
CA LEU A 298 23.42 29.92 -20.62
C LEU A 298 22.96 28.56 -21.14
N ALA A 299 22.66 28.47 -22.43
CA ALA A 299 22.22 27.22 -23.05
C ALA A 299 23.32 26.14 -23.00
N GLU A 300 24.59 26.54 -23.22
CA GLU A 300 25.76 25.65 -23.12
C GLU A 300 25.99 25.18 -21.68
N ASP A 301 25.94 26.07 -20.69
CA ASP A 301 26.06 25.69 -19.27
C ASP A 301 24.93 24.74 -18.84
N PHE A 302 23.70 25.01 -19.29
CA PHE A 302 22.54 24.14 -19.04
C PHE A 302 22.77 22.72 -19.54
N VAL A 303 23.25 22.54 -20.78
CA VAL A 303 23.46 21.19 -21.34
C VAL A 303 24.63 20.48 -20.67
N VAL A 304 25.66 21.21 -20.22
CA VAL A 304 26.76 20.66 -19.42
C VAL A 304 26.24 20.07 -18.11
N ARG A 305 25.45 20.84 -17.35
CA ARG A 305 24.86 20.38 -16.08
C ARG A 305 23.89 19.21 -16.27
N LEU A 306 23.12 19.24 -17.37
CA LEU A 306 22.22 18.15 -17.71
C LEU A 306 23.01 16.85 -17.97
N ARG A 307 24.15 16.93 -18.68
CA ARG A 307 25.05 15.78 -18.88
C ARG A 307 25.61 15.27 -17.56
N GLU A 308 26.06 16.16 -16.67
CA GLU A 308 26.56 15.78 -15.34
C GLU A 308 25.50 15.02 -14.52
N LEU A 309 24.24 15.46 -14.54
CA LEU A 309 23.12 14.78 -13.88
C LEU A 309 22.87 13.38 -14.48
N ILE A 310 22.91 13.27 -15.80
CA ILE A 310 22.75 11.98 -16.51
C ILE A 310 23.89 11.03 -16.14
N GLU A 311 25.15 11.48 -16.27
CA GLU A 311 26.34 10.68 -15.95
C GLU A 311 26.31 10.19 -14.50
N HIS A 312 25.94 11.05 -13.55
CA HIS A 312 25.76 10.67 -12.15
C HIS A 312 24.74 9.53 -11.99
N CYS A 313 23.56 9.65 -12.60
CA CYS A 313 22.51 8.63 -12.48
C CYS A 313 22.92 7.28 -13.07
N LEU A 314 23.87 7.26 -14.01
CA LEU A 314 24.39 6.03 -14.61
C LEU A 314 25.44 5.31 -13.73
N THR A 315 25.94 5.95 -12.66
CA THR A 315 26.85 5.32 -11.69
C THR A 315 26.14 4.29 -10.83
N GLU A 316 26.87 3.36 -10.20
CA GLU A 316 26.28 2.38 -9.27
C GLU A 316 25.90 3.00 -7.92
N GLU A 317 26.59 4.07 -7.51
CA GLU A 317 26.41 4.74 -6.22
C GLU A 317 25.19 5.67 -6.19
N ALA A 318 24.74 6.16 -7.36
CA ALA A 318 23.56 7.00 -7.43
C ALA A 318 22.30 6.21 -7.01
N GLY A 319 21.37 6.87 -6.35
CA GLY A 319 20.11 6.25 -5.94
C GLY A 319 19.61 6.83 -4.63
N GLY A 320 18.42 6.38 -4.27
CA GLY A 320 17.79 6.72 -3.01
C GLY A 320 16.39 7.27 -3.21
N LEU A 321 15.72 7.44 -2.09
CA LEU A 321 14.35 7.89 -2.03
C LEU A 321 14.30 9.34 -1.53
N THR A 322 13.18 9.98 -1.84
CA THR A 322 12.79 11.28 -1.29
C THR A 322 11.56 11.11 -0.40
N PRO A 323 11.30 12.01 0.57
CA PRO A 323 10.12 11.93 1.43
C PRO A 323 8.80 11.76 0.66
N SER A 324 8.63 12.43 -0.48
CA SER A 324 7.46 12.26 -1.34
C SER A 324 7.29 10.86 -1.94
N ASP A 325 8.36 10.06 -2.06
CA ASP A 325 8.29 8.67 -2.52
C ASP A 325 7.73 7.71 -1.45
N VAL A 326 7.85 8.09 -0.18
CA VAL A 326 7.54 7.26 1.00
C VAL A 326 6.77 8.08 2.04
N SER A 327 5.73 8.78 1.59
CA SER A 327 4.98 9.76 2.39
C SER A 327 4.51 9.26 3.77
N LEU A 328 4.15 7.98 3.88
CA LEU A 328 3.69 7.37 5.14
C LEU A 328 4.82 7.20 6.18
N ALA A 329 6.09 7.16 5.76
CA ALA A 329 7.22 6.97 6.66
C ALA A 329 7.35 8.10 7.69
N GLY A 330 6.94 9.33 7.33
CA GLY A 330 7.09 10.51 8.18
C GLY A 330 8.55 10.88 8.44
N LEU A 331 9.45 10.56 7.50
CA LEU A 331 10.88 10.84 7.59
C LEU A 331 11.26 12.06 6.74
N ASP A 332 12.14 12.90 7.26
CA ASP A 332 12.84 13.90 6.44
C ASP A 332 13.94 13.25 5.57
N GLN A 333 14.51 14.02 4.65
CA GLN A 333 15.53 13.52 3.72
C GLN A 333 16.77 12.99 4.46
N VAL A 334 17.17 13.61 5.57
CA VAL A 334 18.36 13.22 6.34
C VAL A 334 18.16 11.88 7.03
N ALA A 335 17.00 11.67 7.63
CA ALA A 335 16.62 10.41 8.26
C ALA A 335 16.48 9.29 7.21
N LEU A 336 15.88 9.60 6.05
CA LEU A 336 15.74 8.64 4.95
C LEU A 336 17.09 8.22 4.37
N ASP A 337 18.01 9.17 4.13
CA ASP A 337 19.35 8.88 3.63
C ASP A 337 20.18 8.06 4.65
N ARG A 338 19.98 8.28 5.96
CA ARG A 338 20.59 7.42 6.99
C ARG A 338 20.02 6.01 6.98
N LEU A 339 18.71 5.88 6.75
CA LEU A 339 18.00 4.61 6.82
C LEU A 339 18.27 3.71 5.61
N VAL A 340 18.17 4.27 4.41
CA VAL A 340 18.22 3.50 3.15
C VAL A 340 19.32 3.98 2.19
N GLY A 341 19.91 5.14 2.42
CA GLY A 341 21.00 5.69 1.60
C GLY A 341 20.67 5.70 0.10
N GLY A 342 21.62 5.19 -0.68
CA GLY A 342 21.48 5.03 -2.14
C GLY A 342 20.86 3.70 -2.58
N ASP A 343 20.30 2.91 -1.66
CA ASP A 343 19.85 1.54 -1.97
C ASP A 343 18.66 1.53 -2.96
N ARG A 344 18.98 1.26 -4.23
CA ARG A 344 18.01 1.10 -5.31
C ARG A 344 17.11 -0.11 -5.14
N GLN A 345 17.36 -1.02 -4.21
CA GLN A 345 16.48 -2.15 -3.96
C GLN A 345 15.37 -1.82 -2.96
N VAL A 346 15.30 -0.61 -2.40
CA VAL A 346 14.13 -0.22 -1.58
C VAL A 346 12.99 0.27 -2.47
N GLU A 347 11.85 -0.40 -2.37
CA GLU A 347 10.60 -0.09 -3.05
C GLU A 347 9.75 0.89 -2.24
N ASP A 348 9.72 0.74 -0.92
CA ASP A 348 8.82 1.53 -0.09
C ASP A 348 9.24 1.49 1.38
N VAL A 349 8.80 2.50 2.14
CA VAL A 349 8.98 2.60 3.58
C VAL A 349 7.71 3.16 4.21
N TYR A 350 7.16 2.47 5.20
CA TYR A 350 5.95 2.90 5.91
C TYR A 350 5.88 2.28 7.31
N PRO A 351 5.04 2.79 8.23
CA PRO A 351 4.97 2.31 9.61
C PRO A 351 4.41 0.88 9.71
N LEU A 352 4.66 0.24 10.85
CA LEU A 352 4.01 -1.03 11.20
C LEU A 352 2.58 -0.77 11.66
N SER A 353 1.67 -1.71 11.36
CA SER A 353 0.36 -1.73 12.00
C SER A 353 0.49 -1.98 13.51
N PRO A 354 -0.51 -1.60 14.32
CA PRO A 354 -0.46 -1.76 15.76
C PRO A 354 -0.14 -3.20 16.22
N LEU A 355 -0.76 -4.20 15.60
CA LEU A 355 -0.48 -5.60 15.94
C LEU A 355 0.94 -6.01 15.54
N GLN A 356 1.43 -5.56 14.38
CA GLN A 356 2.81 -5.82 13.97
C GLN A 356 3.81 -5.22 14.97
N GLN A 357 3.54 -4.03 15.53
CA GLN A 357 4.37 -3.43 16.57
C GLN A 357 4.40 -4.26 17.86
N GLY A 358 3.25 -4.79 18.29
CA GLY A 358 3.17 -5.69 19.44
C GLY A 358 3.94 -7.00 19.23
N MET A 359 3.79 -7.62 18.06
CA MET A 359 4.56 -8.82 17.69
C MET A 359 6.06 -8.56 17.65
N LEU A 360 6.48 -7.42 17.07
CA LEU A 360 7.88 -7.01 17.04
C LEU A 360 8.44 -6.85 18.45
N PHE A 361 7.71 -6.19 19.36
CA PHE A 361 8.13 -6.04 20.75
C PHE A 361 8.37 -7.39 21.44
N HIS A 362 7.44 -8.33 21.32
CA HIS A 362 7.58 -9.67 21.90
C HIS A 362 8.75 -10.46 21.30
N ALA A 363 8.93 -10.40 19.98
CA ALA A 363 10.04 -11.06 19.30
C ALA A 363 11.42 -10.52 19.77
N LEU A 364 11.50 -9.23 20.10
CA LEU A 364 12.72 -8.61 20.63
C LEU A 364 12.94 -8.90 22.13
N ALA A 365 11.86 -9.07 22.90
CA ALA A 365 11.94 -9.38 24.32
C ALA A 365 12.39 -10.83 24.58
N GLU A 366 11.95 -11.77 23.73
CA GLU A 366 12.20 -13.21 23.86
C GLU A 366 12.63 -13.83 22.52
N PRO A 367 13.85 -13.53 22.02
CA PRO A 367 14.28 -13.89 20.67
C PRO A 367 14.39 -15.41 20.42
N ASP A 368 14.61 -16.21 21.45
CA ASP A 368 14.76 -17.67 21.34
C ASP A 368 13.44 -18.45 21.54
N SER A 369 12.32 -17.75 21.76
CA SER A 369 11.02 -18.37 22.08
C SER A 369 10.39 -19.13 20.90
N GLY A 370 10.77 -18.77 19.65
CA GLY A 370 10.06 -19.24 18.46
C GLY A 370 8.61 -18.78 18.38
N MET A 371 8.23 -17.74 19.15
CA MET A 371 6.93 -17.07 19.04
C MET A 371 6.72 -16.56 17.62
N TYR A 372 5.47 -16.65 17.14
CA TYR A 372 5.05 -16.15 15.83
C TYR A 372 5.75 -16.78 14.62
N VAL A 373 6.48 -17.88 14.80
CA VAL A 373 6.93 -18.70 13.66
C VAL A 373 5.81 -19.68 13.30
N GLU A 374 5.19 -19.43 12.17
CA GLU A 374 4.17 -20.28 11.59
C GLU A 374 4.82 -21.32 10.67
N GLN A 375 4.52 -22.60 10.88
CA GLN A 375 4.92 -23.69 9.98
C GLN A 375 3.70 -24.46 9.50
N ILE A 376 3.40 -24.34 8.21
CA ILE A 376 2.31 -25.06 7.57
C ILE A 376 2.90 -26.09 6.63
N HIS A 377 2.41 -27.33 6.69
CA HIS A 377 2.88 -28.40 5.83
C HIS A 377 1.75 -29.19 5.17
N TRP A 378 1.99 -29.57 3.92
CA TRP A 378 1.07 -30.34 3.08
C TRP A 378 1.77 -31.55 2.49
N ARG A 379 1.04 -32.65 2.39
CA ARG A 379 1.40 -33.75 1.51
C ARG A 379 0.94 -33.46 0.10
N LEU A 380 1.85 -33.59 -0.85
CA LEU A 380 1.63 -33.44 -2.28
C LEU A 380 1.77 -34.82 -2.93
N GLU A 381 0.71 -35.31 -3.56
CA GLU A 381 0.68 -36.63 -4.18
C GLU A 381 0.51 -36.56 -5.69
N GLY A 382 1.40 -37.21 -6.43
CA GLY A 382 1.46 -37.20 -7.90
C GLY A 382 2.79 -36.69 -8.43
N ASP A 383 2.85 -36.56 -9.77
CA ASP A 383 4.03 -36.08 -10.50
C ASP A 383 4.17 -34.55 -10.33
N LEU A 384 5.19 -34.13 -9.56
CA LEU A 384 5.41 -32.73 -9.19
C LEU A 384 6.61 -32.16 -9.96
N ASP A 385 6.36 -31.14 -10.77
CA ASP A 385 7.41 -30.31 -11.36
C ASP A 385 7.95 -29.32 -10.31
N ILE A 386 9.17 -29.60 -9.82
CA ILE A 386 9.85 -28.83 -8.77
C ILE A 386 10.17 -27.41 -9.25
N ASP A 387 10.59 -27.23 -10.50
CA ASP A 387 10.96 -25.91 -11.04
C ASP A 387 9.72 -25.05 -11.22
N ARG A 388 8.61 -25.65 -11.67
CA ARG A 388 7.31 -24.98 -11.73
C ARG A 388 6.82 -24.55 -10.35
N MET A 389 6.99 -25.39 -9.33
CA MET A 389 6.63 -25.07 -7.94
C MET A 389 7.48 -23.91 -7.40
N ARG A 390 8.81 -23.95 -7.59
CA ARG A 390 9.71 -22.85 -7.21
C ARG A 390 9.30 -21.54 -7.90
N ALA A 391 9.04 -21.58 -9.20
CA ALA A 391 8.63 -20.41 -9.97
C ALA A 391 7.26 -19.87 -9.52
N ALA A 392 6.34 -20.73 -9.06
CA ALA A 392 5.06 -20.30 -8.51
C ALA A 392 5.21 -19.50 -7.21
N TRP A 393 6.06 -19.99 -6.29
CA TRP A 393 6.41 -19.25 -5.07
C TRP A 393 7.11 -17.92 -5.37
N GLN A 394 8.03 -17.89 -6.34
CA GLN A 394 8.67 -16.64 -6.76
C GLN A 394 7.65 -15.62 -7.27
N ARG A 395 6.71 -16.05 -8.14
CA ARG A 395 5.64 -15.16 -8.63
C ARG A 395 4.74 -14.63 -7.51
N ALA A 396 4.46 -15.45 -6.49
CA ALA A 396 3.70 -15.00 -5.33
C ALA A 396 4.48 -13.95 -4.52
N MET A 397 5.78 -14.14 -4.31
CA MET A 397 6.65 -13.16 -3.64
C MET A 397 6.77 -11.85 -4.42
N ASP A 398 6.94 -11.91 -5.74
CA ASP A 398 7.02 -10.71 -6.59
C ASP A 398 5.71 -9.91 -6.54
N ARG A 399 4.57 -10.61 -6.52
CA ARG A 399 3.22 -10.03 -6.48
C ARG A 399 2.89 -9.37 -5.15
N HIS A 400 3.25 -10.02 -4.03
CA HIS A 400 2.86 -9.57 -2.69
C HIS A 400 4.03 -8.88 -1.99
N ALA A 401 4.06 -7.54 -2.04
CA ALA A 401 5.12 -6.72 -1.45
C ALA A 401 5.47 -7.08 0.00
N ILE A 402 4.47 -7.46 0.81
CA ILE A 402 4.68 -7.86 2.21
C ILE A 402 5.64 -9.06 2.35
N LEU A 403 5.68 -9.99 1.39
CA LEU A 403 6.59 -11.14 1.42
C LEU A 403 8.06 -10.76 1.18
N ARG A 404 8.30 -9.53 0.69
CA ARG A 404 9.63 -8.93 0.44
C ARG A 404 9.98 -7.86 1.47
N THR A 405 9.24 -7.80 2.59
CA THR A 405 9.33 -6.72 3.58
C THR A 405 10.15 -7.14 4.80
N GLY A 406 11.05 -6.25 5.24
CA GLY A 406 11.73 -6.32 6.53
C GLY A 406 11.24 -5.22 7.48
N PHE A 407 11.64 -5.30 8.75
CA PHE A 407 11.19 -4.42 9.83
C PHE A 407 12.40 -3.78 10.52
N LEU A 408 12.41 -2.46 10.63
CA LEU A 408 13.45 -1.67 11.27
C LEU A 408 12.87 -0.89 12.46
N TRP A 409 13.53 -0.95 13.62
CA TRP A 409 13.12 -0.24 14.82
C TRP A 409 14.24 0.63 15.42
N GLU A 410 15.49 0.41 15.00
CA GLU A 410 16.64 1.16 15.50
C GLU A 410 16.85 2.43 14.69
N GLY A 411 17.09 3.55 15.37
CA GLY A 411 17.40 4.82 14.71
C GLY A 411 16.23 5.47 13.96
N THR A 412 15.00 4.95 14.14
CA THR A 412 13.76 5.50 13.58
C THR A 412 12.86 6.04 14.69
N PRO A 413 12.02 7.05 14.42
CA PRO A 413 11.11 7.62 15.43
C PRO A 413 10.01 6.64 15.86
N ARG A 414 9.65 5.71 14.97
CA ARG A 414 8.74 4.59 15.18
C ARG A 414 9.22 3.39 14.35
N PRO A 415 8.85 2.14 14.68
CA PRO A 415 9.16 1.00 13.84
C PRO A 415 8.63 1.17 12.40
N LEU A 416 9.43 0.83 11.40
CA LEU A 416 9.13 0.95 9.97
C LEU A 416 9.25 -0.39 9.25
N GLN A 417 8.36 -0.61 8.29
CA GLN A 417 8.42 -1.63 7.26
C GLN A 417 9.26 -1.10 6.10
N VAL A 418 10.19 -1.91 5.60
CA VAL A 418 11.04 -1.61 4.43
C VAL A 418 10.80 -2.68 3.38
N VAL A 419 10.17 -2.28 2.28
CA VAL A 419 9.84 -3.18 1.16
C VAL A 419 11.02 -3.26 0.20
N ARG A 420 11.50 -4.46 -0.11
CA ARG A 420 12.54 -4.67 -1.13
C ARG A 420 11.92 -4.84 -2.51
N ARG A 421 12.43 -4.18 -3.56
CA ARG A 421 11.99 -4.26 -4.96
C ARG A 421 12.05 -5.65 -5.58
N ARG A 422 13.00 -6.49 -5.15
CA ARG A 422 13.13 -7.89 -5.56
C ARG A 422 13.77 -8.68 -4.42
N GLN A 423 13.34 -9.92 -4.27
CA GLN A 423 13.94 -10.92 -3.40
C GLN A 423 13.77 -12.29 -4.05
N ASP A 424 14.76 -13.16 -3.91
CA ASP A 424 14.63 -14.55 -4.33
C ASP A 424 13.94 -15.36 -3.21
N VAL A 425 13.00 -16.23 -3.59
CA VAL A 425 12.35 -17.10 -2.61
C VAL A 425 13.34 -18.12 -2.03
N PRO A 426 13.49 -18.21 -0.70
CA PRO A 426 14.31 -19.24 -0.08
C PRO A 426 13.61 -20.60 -0.24
N PHE A 427 14.06 -21.40 -1.21
CA PHE A 427 13.47 -22.69 -1.56
C PHE A 427 14.52 -23.79 -1.56
N GLU A 428 14.38 -24.73 -0.63
CA GLU A 428 15.26 -25.87 -0.44
C GLU A 428 14.55 -27.18 -0.83
N PHE A 429 15.22 -28.03 -1.60
CA PHE A 429 14.72 -29.34 -1.99
C PHE A 429 15.52 -30.44 -1.31
N HIS A 430 14.83 -31.38 -0.69
CA HIS A 430 15.40 -32.48 0.08
C HIS A 430 14.88 -33.81 -0.44
N ASP A 431 15.76 -34.76 -0.75
CA ASP A 431 15.38 -36.09 -1.20
C ASP A 431 15.72 -37.14 -0.14
N VAL A 432 14.68 -37.64 0.53
CA VAL A 432 14.78 -38.68 1.57
C VAL A 432 14.20 -40.00 1.11
N SER A 433 13.87 -40.13 -0.18
CA SER A 433 13.25 -41.34 -0.73
C SER A 433 14.13 -42.60 -0.63
N GLY A 434 15.43 -42.43 -0.38
CA GLY A 434 16.36 -43.53 -0.08
C GLY A 434 16.33 -44.05 1.36
N LEU A 435 15.67 -43.35 2.29
CA LEU A 435 15.57 -43.75 3.70
C LEU A 435 14.34 -44.63 3.95
N PRO A 436 14.37 -45.54 4.95
CA PRO A 436 13.17 -46.22 5.45
C PRO A 436 12.11 -45.22 5.94
N GLU A 437 10.82 -45.55 5.80
CA GLU A 437 9.69 -44.66 6.15
C GLU A 437 9.79 -44.11 7.60
N SER A 438 10.16 -44.95 8.57
CA SER A 438 10.35 -44.53 9.96
C SER A 438 11.49 -43.51 10.13
N GLU A 439 12.53 -43.59 9.31
CA GLU A 439 13.63 -42.62 9.32
C GLU A 439 13.25 -41.34 8.56
N GLN A 440 12.40 -41.43 7.53
CA GLN A 440 11.85 -40.25 6.85
C GLN A 440 10.98 -39.40 7.78
N GLU A 441 10.15 -40.04 8.61
CA GLU A 441 9.32 -39.33 9.60
C GLU A 441 10.16 -38.63 10.68
N ILE A 442 11.24 -39.28 11.15
CA ILE A 442 12.18 -38.67 12.09
C ILE A 442 12.89 -37.50 11.43
N TRP A 443 13.39 -37.68 10.21
CA TRP A 443 14.07 -36.63 9.47
C TRP A 443 13.18 -35.41 9.24
N LEU A 444 11.90 -35.61 8.87
CA LEU A 444 10.95 -34.52 8.70
C LEU A 444 10.71 -33.77 10.01
N ARG A 445 10.60 -34.50 11.13
CA ARG A 445 10.44 -33.88 12.46
C ARG A 445 11.68 -33.05 12.82
N ASP A 446 12.87 -33.60 12.63
CA ASP A 446 14.12 -32.90 12.91
C ASP A 446 14.27 -31.65 12.02
N LEU A 447 13.84 -31.71 10.75
CA LEU A 447 13.79 -30.55 9.86
C LEU A 447 12.85 -29.46 10.41
N LEU A 448 11.62 -29.83 10.78
CA LEU A 448 10.63 -28.89 11.31
C LEU A 448 11.13 -28.21 12.59
N ASP A 449 11.68 -29.00 13.52
CA ASP A 449 12.21 -28.50 14.79
C ASP A 449 13.42 -27.57 14.56
N ALA A 450 14.35 -27.96 13.67
CA ALA A 450 15.52 -27.15 13.34
C ALA A 450 15.15 -25.84 12.64
N ASP A 451 14.22 -25.85 11.69
CA ASP A 451 13.78 -24.64 10.98
C ASP A 451 13.02 -23.68 11.92
N ARG A 452 12.25 -24.21 12.87
CA ARG A 452 11.58 -23.39 13.89
C ARG A 452 12.58 -22.72 14.82
N VAL A 453 13.57 -23.47 15.33
CA VAL A 453 14.65 -22.94 16.19
C VAL A 453 15.51 -21.91 15.44
N ARG A 454 15.70 -22.08 14.13
CA ARG A 454 16.43 -21.11 13.29
C ARG A 454 15.79 -19.71 13.31
N GLY A 455 14.47 -19.61 13.47
CA GLY A 455 13.75 -18.33 13.57
C GLY A 455 13.94 -17.43 12.35
N PHE A 456 13.69 -16.13 12.53
CA PHE A 456 13.85 -15.10 11.50
C PHE A 456 14.48 -13.84 12.11
N ASP A 457 15.47 -13.26 11.43
CA ASP A 457 15.89 -11.88 11.69
C ASP A 457 14.92 -10.94 11.00
N LEU A 458 14.08 -10.25 11.78
CA LEU A 458 13.02 -9.39 11.26
C LEU A 458 13.56 -8.22 10.42
N SER A 459 14.82 -7.83 10.59
CA SER A 459 15.46 -6.77 9.81
C SER A 459 15.95 -7.24 8.44
N ALA A 460 16.07 -8.56 8.24
CA ALA A 460 16.67 -9.18 7.05
C ALA A 460 15.64 -10.03 6.28
N PRO A 461 14.84 -9.43 5.37
CA PRO A 461 13.93 -10.20 4.54
C PRO A 461 14.69 -11.15 3.59
N PRO A 462 14.06 -12.22 3.07
CA PRO A 462 12.66 -12.62 3.28
C PRO A 462 12.41 -13.30 4.63
N LEU A 463 11.28 -12.98 5.28
CA LEU A 463 10.87 -13.63 6.54
C LEU A 463 9.98 -14.85 6.31
N MET A 464 10.31 -15.61 5.26
CA MET A 464 9.67 -16.87 4.90
C MET A 464 10.66 -17.83 4.24
N ARG A 465 10.40 -19.12 4.35
CA ARG A 465 11.21 -20.20 3.77
C ARG A 465 10.32 -21.35 3.32
N ILE A 466 10.74 -22.03 2.26
CA ILE A 466 10.06 -23.18 1.68
C ILE A 466 11.00 -24.38 1.67
N HIS A 467 10.55 -25.50 2.24
CA HIS A 467 11.20 -26.80 2.09
C HIS A 467 10.29 -27.73 1.32
N LEU A 468 10.83 -28.35 0.26
CA LEU A 468 10.15 -29.42 -0.47
C LEU A 468 10.89 -30.74 -0.23
N VAL A 469 10.24 -31.67 0.45
CA VAL A 469 10.81 -32.96 0.84
C VAL A 469 10.20 -34.05 -0.04
N ARG A 470 11.03 -34.87 -0.68
CA ARG A 470 10.58 -36.03 -1.47
C ARG A 470 10.68 -37.30 -0.64
N ASN A 471 9.53 -37.91 -0.33
CA ASN A 471 9.42 -39.18 0.39
C ASN A 471 9.43 -40.39 -0.56
N SER A 472 8.86 -40.23 -1.75
CA SER A 472 8.90 -41.22 -2.84
C SER A 472 8.73 -40.51 -4.19
N LEU A 473 8.74 -41.25 -5.31
CA LEU A 473 8.56 -40.64 -6.64
C LEU A 473 7.26 -39.81 -6.76
N ASP A 474 6.17 -40.27 -6.15
CA ASP A 474 4.85 -39.65 -6.27
C ASP A 474 4.35 -39.03 -4.94
N ALA A 475 5.24 -38.85 -3.95
CA ALA A 475 4.86 -38.30 -2.65
C ALA A 475 5.90 -37.32 -2.14
N HIS A 476 5.45 -36.08 -1.91
CA HIS A 476 6.25 -35.00 -1.38
C HIS A 476 5.58 -34.38 -0.16
N VAL A 477 6.37 -33.71 0.68
CA VAL A 477 5.90 -32.83 1.74
C VAL A 477 6.41 -31.43 1.45
N LEU A 478 5.50 -30.47 1.31
CA LEU A 478 5.83 -29.06 1.22
C LEU A 478 5.68 -28.45 2.61
N VAL A 479 6.74 -27.85 3.12
CA VAL A 479 6.74 -27.07 4.36
C VAL A 479 6.93 -25.60 3.99
N TRP A 480 6.01 -24.76 4.45
CA TRP A 480 6.14 -23.31 4.37
C TRP A 480 6.22 -22.73 5.77
N SER A 481 7.33 -22.07 6.04
CA SER A 481 7.60 -21.39 7.30
C SER A 481 7.62 -19.89 7.06
N PHE A 482 6.99 -19.11 7.93
CA PHE A 482 7.03 -17.64 7.85
C PHE A 482 6.84 -17.01 9.23
N HIS A 483 7.26 -15.77 9.38
CA HIS A 483 6.95 -15.00 10.59
C HIS A 483 5.55 -14.38 10.48
N HIS A 484 4.71 -14.58 11.50
CA HIS A 484 3.30 -14.16 11.53
C HIS A 484 3.11 -12.65 11.32
N ILE A 485 4.13 -11.84 11.64
CA ILE A 485 4.15 -10.38 11.35
C ILE A 485 3.84 -10.02 9.88
N LEU A 486 4.07 -10.95 8.95
CA LEU A 486 3.80 -10.74 7.53
C LEU A 486 2.34 -10.98 7.15
N LEU A 487 1.69 -12.00 7.72
CA LEU A 487 0.45 -12.56 7.18
C LEU A 487 -0.51 -12.98 8.29
N ASP A 488 -1.79 -12.70 8.10
CA ASP A 488 -2.88 -13.40 8.81
C ASP A 488 -3.36 -14.65 8.03
N GLY A 489 -4.22 -15.48 8.63
CA GLY A 489 -4.71 -16.71 7.98
C GLY A 489 -5.51 -16.49 6.69
N TRP A 490 -6.14 -15.33 6.50
CA TRP A 490 -6.81 -14.97 5.24
C TRP A 490 -5.79 -14.66 4.14
N SER A 491 -4.76 -13.88 4.48
CA SER A 491 -3.61 -13.56 3.62
C SER A 491 -2.83 -14.82 3.26
N THR A 492 -2.60 -15.71 4.22
CA THR A 492 -1.99 -17.04 4.01
C THR A 492 -2.78 -17.87 3.00
N SER A 493 -4.11 -17.95 3.16
CA SER A 493 -4.99 -18.65 2.20
C SER A 493 -4.91 -18.04 0.79
N THR A 494 -4.80 -16.71 0.71
CA THR A 494 -4.69 -15.97 -0.55
C THR A 494 -3.36 -16.23 -1.25
N VAL A 495 -2.24 -16.22 -0.52
CA VAL A 495 -0.92 -16.55 -1.06
C VAL A 495 -0.91 -17.98 -1.61
N LEU A 496 -1.49 -18.94 -0.87
CA LEU A 496 -1.57 -20.33 -1.32
C LEU A 496 -2.41 -20.47 -2.59
N ALA A 497 -3.55 -19.79 -2.68
CA ALA A 497 -4.36 -19.78 -3.88
C ALA A 497 -3.56 -19.25 -5.09
N ASP A 498 -2.75 -18.22 -4.90
CA ASP A 498 -1.89 -17.66 -5.95
C ASP A 498 -0.75 -18.62 -6.36
N VAL A 499 -0.19 -19.40 -5.42
CA VAL A 499 0.86 -20.40 -5.70
C VAL A 499 0.31 -21.59 -6.48
N PHE A 500 -0.86 -22.09 -6.10
CA PHE A 500 -1.46 -23.28 -6.71
C PHE A 500 -2.30 -23.01 -7.97
N ALA A 501 -2.47 -21.75 -8.35
CA ALA A 501 -3.21 -21.40 -9.56
C ALA A 501 -2.40 -21.63 -10.84
N ASP A 502 -2.98 -22.35 -11.80
CA ASP A 502 -2.32 -22.76 -13.06
C ASP A 502 -2.10 -21.60 -14.05
N ASN A 503 -2.91 -20.53 -13.98
CA ASN A 503 -2.76 -19.28 -14.74
C ASN A 503 -3.56 -18.17 -14.03
N VAL A 504 -2.89 -17.17 -13.47
CA VAL A 504 -3.58 -15.99 -12.93
C VAL A 504 -3.16 -14.79 -13.77
N GLU A 505 -4.10 -14.25 -14.55
CA GLU A 505 -3.96 -12.89 -15.07
C GLU A 505 -3.67 -11.95 -13.90
N SER A 506 -2.63 -11.13 -14.07
CA SER A 506 -2.18 -10.16 -13.09
C SER A 506 -3.21 -9.04 -12.94
N VAL A 507 -4.30 -9.27 -12.22
CA VAL A 507 -5.12 -8.17 -11.71
C VAL A 507 -4.29 -7.51 -10.59
N GLY A 508 -3.92 -6.24 -10.78
CA GLY A 508 -3.14 -5.49 -9.79
C GLY A 508 -3.89 -5.45 -8.46
N ARG A 509 -3.45 -6.25 -7.48
CA ARG A 509 -3.96 -6.20 -6.12
C ARG A 509 -3.38 -4.97 -5.44
N ARG A 510 -4.21 -4.26 -4.66
CA ARG A 510 -3.77 -3.10 -3.90
C ARG A 510 -2.73 -3.52 -2.84
N PRO A 511 -1.65 -2.73 -2.65
CA PRO A 511 -0.60 -3.06 -1.70
C PRO A 511 -1.04 -2.81 -0.24
N TYR A 512 -0.43 -3.56 0.70
CA TYR A 512 -0.71 -3.43 2.14
C TYR A 512 -0.47 -2.01 2.69
N ARG A 513 0.38 -1.19 2.05
CA ARG A 513 0.59 0.22 2.43
C ARG A 513 -0.70 1.05 2.44
N GLU A 514 -1.70 0.70 1.63
CA GLU A 514 -2.97 1.44 1.59
C GLU A 514 -3.77 1.23 2.87
N PHE A 515 -3.73 0.02 3.43
CA PHE A 515 -4.31 -0.25 4.74
C PHE A 515 -3.57 0.51 5.85
N ILE A 516 -2.25 0.63 5.78
CA ILE A 516 -1.47 1.45 6.72
C ILE A 516 -1.84 2.93 6.61
N GLY A 517 -2.03 3.44 5.38
CA GLY A 517 -2.54 4.80 5.15
C GLY A 517 -3.94 4.98 5.75
N TRP A 518 -4.85 4.03 5.52
CA TRP A 518 -6.19 4.05 6.11
C TRP A 518 -6.15 4.08 7.65
N LEU A 519 -5.24 3.34 8.30
CA LEU A 519 -5.07 3.38 9.75
C LEU A 519 -4.68 4.77 10.28
N ASP A 520 -3.84 5.51 9.55
CA ASP A 520 -3.38 6.86 9.93
C ASP A 520 -4.50 7.91 9.85
N GLU A 521 -5.56 7.62 9.09
CA GLU A 521 -6.74 8.48 8.92
C GLU A 521 -7.82 8.24 10.00
N GLN A 522 -7.68 7.25 10.89
CA GLN A 522 -8.71 6.90 11.86
C GLN A 522 -8.75 7.86 13.08
N ASP A 523 -9.95 8.04 13.63
CA ASP A 523 -10.18 8.92 14.78
C ASP A 523 -9.75 8.25 16.10
N ALA A 524 -8.56 8.60 16.58
CA ALA A 524 -8.01 8.07 17.82
C ALA A 524 -8.79 8.54 19.07
N ASP A 525 -9.32 9.76 19.08
CA ASP A 525 -10.05 10.33 20.23
C ASP A 525 -11.42 9.64 20.42
N ALA A 526 -12.09 9.32 19.31
CA ALA A 526 -13.31 8.54 19.33
C ALA A 526 -13.07 7.11 19.86
N ALA A 527 -11.97 6.47 19.44
CA ALA A 527 -11.57 5.17 19.95
C ALA A 527 -11.26 5.21 21.45
N GLU A 528 -10.48 6.20 21.92
CA GLU A 528 -10.18 6.36 23.35
C GLU A 528 -11.46 6.49 24.18
N THR A 529 -12.40 7.34 23.73
CA THR A 529 -13.67 7.56 24.42
C THR A 529 -14.47 6.26 24.56
N TYR A 530 -14.55 5.47 23.49
CA TYR A 530 -15.23 4.18 23.50
C TYR A 530 -14.56 3.20 24.47
N TRP A 531 -13.25 3.00 24.35
CA TRP A 531 -12.53 1.98 25.13
C TRP A 531 -12.46 2.31 26.62
N ARG A 532 -12.33 3.58 27.00
CA ARG A 532 -12.46 4.02 28.40
C ARG A 532 -13.83 3.67 28.96
N GLY A 533 -14.90 3.84 28.17
CA GLY A 533 -16.25 3.47 28.57
C GLY A 533 -16.43 1.95 28.70
N ALA A 534 -15.97 1.19 27.70
CA ALA A 534 -16.12 -0.26 27.64
C ALA A 534 -15.37 -0.99 28.77
N LEU A 535 -14.21 -0.47 29.19
CA LEU A 535 -13.35 -1.09 30.20
C LEU A 535 -13.42 -0.41 31.58
N ALA A 536 -14.31 0.58 31.77
CA ALA A 536 -14.43 1.31 33.03
C ALA A 536 -14.67 0.37 34.22
N GLY A 537 -13.87 0.51 35.28
CA GLY A 537 -13.99 -0.28 36.50
C GLY A 537 -13.45 -1.71 36.42
N PHE A 538 -12.84 -2.12 35.29
CA PHE A 538 -12.12 -3.40 35.19
C PHE A 538 -10.65 -3.19 35.56
N THR A 539 -10.20 -3.82 36.65
CA THR A 539 -8.90 -3.50 37.27
C THR A 539 -7.88 -4.63 37.26
N GLU A 540 -8.27 -5.86 36.94
CA GLU A 540 -7.38 -7.03 36.94
C GLU A 540 -7.84 -8.06 35.91
N SER A 541 -6.92 -8.80 35.29
CA SER A 541 -7.26 -9.81 34.28
C SER A 541 -8.08 -10.96 34.88
N THR A 542 -8.95 -11.56 34.07
CA THR A 542 -9.75 -12.71 34.51
C THR A 542 -8.85 -13.90 34.82
N PRO A 543 -8.82 -14.39 36.07
CA PRO A 543 -8.00 -15.54 36.43
C PRO A 543 -8.57 -16.81 35.79
N LEU A 544 -7.72 -17.65 35.21
CA LEU A 544 -8.18 -18.89 34.56
C LEU A 544 -8.55 -20.00 35.55
N GLY A 545 -8.12 -19.90 36.82
CA GLY A 545 -8.56 -20.76 37.93
C GLY A 545 -8.13 -22.23 37.83
N ILE A 546 -7.43 -22.60 36.75
CA ILE A 546 -6.96 -23.96 36.46
C ILE A 546 -5.43 -24.05 36.41
N ASP A 547 -4.74 -22.96 36.72
CA ASP A 547 -3.28 -22.88 36.75
C ASP A 547 -2.68 -23.90 37.71
N ARG A 548 -1.74 -24.67 37.18
CA ARG A 548 -0.91 -25.64 37.90
C ARG A 548 0.53 -25.43 37.47
N PRO A 549 1.22 -24.42 38.02
CA PRO A 549 2.57 -24.09 37.60
C PRO A 549 3.52 -25.28 37.81
N ILE A 550 4.16 -25.74 36.73
CA ILE A 550 5.19 -26.78 36.73
C ILE A 550 6.52 -26.11 36.35
N ALA A 551 7.58 -26.39 37.11
CA ALA A 551 8.92 -25.94 36.75
C ALA A 551 9.46 -26.76 35.57
N GLY A 552 9.77 -26.10 34.46
CA GLY A 552 10.35 -26.72 33.26
C GLY A 552 10.82 -25.66 32.25
N PRO A 553 11.71 -26.03 31.31
CA PRO A 553 12.11 -25.13 30.22
C PRO A 553 10.91 -24.80 29.32
N GLU A 554 10.98 -23.67 28.60
CA GLU A 554 10.03 -23.36 27.52
C GLU A 554 10.06 -24.47 26.46
N GLY A 555 8.87 -24.93 26.08
CA GLY A 555 8.67 -26.00 25.11
C GLY A 555 7.50 -25.67 24.18
N GLU A 556 7.25 -26.55 23.21
CA GLU A 556 6.10 -26.39 22.30
C GLU A 556 4.78 -26.24 23.08
N PRO A 557 3.85 -25.40 22.60
CA PRO A 557 2.58 -25.23 23.27
C PRO A 557 1.83 -26.57 23.21
N GLY A 558 1.22 -26.95 24.33
CA GLY A 558 0.35 -28.11 24.36
C GLY A 558 -0.88 -27.86 23.49
N THR A 559 -1.40 -28.91 22.84
CA THR A 559 -2.61 -28.80 22.03
C THR A 559 -3.64 -29.85 22.44
N HIS A 560 -4.90 -29.46 22.48
CA HIS A 560 -6.02 -30.38 22.68
C HIS A 560 -7.20 -29.98 21.78
N GLY A 561 -7.75 -30.94 21.04
CA GLY A 561 -8.81 -30.68 20.07
C GLY A 561 -10.07 -31.49 20.34
N VAL A 562 -11.24 -30.87 20.16
CA VAL A 562 -12.56 -31.51 20.21
C VAL A 562 -13.31 -31.19 18.92
N VAL A 563 -13.93 -32.21 18.32
CA VAL A 563 -14.75 -32.05 17.12
C VAL A 563 -16.21 -32.30 17.50
N MET A 564 -17.01 -31.27 17.40
CA MET A 564 -18.42 -31.31 17.75
C MET A 564 -19.20 -32.21 16.78
N SER A 565 -20.31 -32.77 17.26
CA SER A 565 -21.23 -33.52 16.40
C SER A 565 -21.79 -32.65 15.26
N ARG A 566 -22.21 -33.29 14.17
CA ARG A 566 -22.86 -32.59 13.03
C ARG A 566 -24.17 -31.96 13.49
N GLU A 567 -24.86 -32.63 14.39
CA GLU A 567 -26.12 -32.23 15.00
C GLU A 567 -25.94 -30.94 15.82
N THR A 568 -24.96 -30.90 16.73
CA THR A 568 -24.64 -29.71 17.54
C THR A 568 -24.21 -28.55 16.65
N SER A 569 -23.33 -28.80 15.66
CA SER A 569 -22.85 -27.77 14.73
C SER A 569 -23.98 -27.14 13.90
N SER A 570 -24.92 -27.97 13.43
CA SER A 570 -26.10 -27.52 12.69
C SER A 570 -27.07 -26.76 13.60
N ALA A 571 -27.27 -27.22 14.84
CA ALA A 571 -28.14 -26.56 15.81
C ALA A 571 -27.61 -25.17 16.21
N LEU A 572 -26.30 -25.01 16.41
CA LEU A 572 -25.65 -23.71 16.66
C LEU A 572 -25.92 -22.74 15.50
N SER A 573 -25.73 -23.21 14.26
CA SER A 573 -25.98 -22.41 13.06
C SER A 573 -27.46 -22.02 12.92
N LEU A 574 -28.37 -22.93 13.26
CA LEU A 574 -29.82 -22.69 13.24
C LEU A 574 -30.22 -21.67 14.32
N LEU A 575 -29.71 -21.81 15.54
CA LEU A 575 -29.95 -20.89 16.64
C LEU A 575 -29.53 -19.47 16.24
N ALA A 576 -28.29 -19.31 15.79
CA ALA A 576 -27.74 -18.04 15.35
C ALA A 576 -28.63 -17.38 14.27
N ARG A 577 -29.00 -18.14 13.23
CA ARG A 577 -29.89 -17.66 12.16
C ARG A 577 -31.28 -17.29 12.66
N SER A 578 -31.87 -18.09 13.54
CA SER A 578 -33.23 -17.88 14.05
C SER A 578 -33.35 -16.62 14.91
N ARG A 579 -32.28 -16.27 15.63
CA ARG A 579 -32.19 -15.11 16.51
C ARG A 579 -31.49 -13.91 15.88
N ARG A 580 -31.07 -14.03 14.61
CA ARG A 580 -30.34 -13.00 13.85
C ARG A 580 -29.05 -12.54 14.54
N VAL A 581 -28.39 -13.47 15.22
CA VAL A 581 -27.05 -13.28 15.81
C VAL A 581 -26.01 -14.04 15.01
N THR A 582 -24.73 -13.79 15.26
CA THR A 582 -23.61 -14.50 14.63
C THR A 582 -23.32 -15.80 15.38
N VAL A 583 -22.86 -16.84 14.66
CA VAL A 583 -22.33 -18.06 15.30
C VAL A 583 -21.17 -17.71 16.23
N ASN A 584 -20.31 -16.76 15.84
CA ASN A 584 -19.24 -16.22 16.67
C ASN A 584 -19.74 -15.72 18.04
N ALA A 585 -20.85 -14.98 18.08
CA ALA A 585 -21.43 -14.50 19.34
C ALA A 585 -21.92 -15.66 20.23
N VAL A 586 -22.51 -16.71 19.64
CA VAL A 586 -22.96 -17.89 20.39
C VAL A 586 -21.77 -18.61 21.05
N VAL A 587 -20.69 -18.82 20.28
CA VAL A 587 -19.51 -19.55 20.78
C VAL A 587 -18.71 -18.71 21.78
N GLN A 588 -18.61 -17.38 21.58
CA GLN A 588 -17.99 -16.48 22.57
C GLN A 588 -18.80 -16.36 23.86
N ALA A 589 -20.13 -16.36 23.79
CA ALA A 589 -20.97 -16.40 24.99
C ALA A 589 -20.73 -17.69 25.81
N ALA A 590 -20.57 -18.84 25.13
CA ALA A 590 -20.19 -20.09 25.79
C ALA A 590 -18.79 -20.00 26.44
N TRP A 591 -17.85 -19.32 25.78
CA TRP A 591 -16.50 -19.11 26.31
C TRP A 591 -16.50 -18.20 27.53
N ALA A 592 -17.21 -17.08 27.47
CA ALA A 592 -17.40 -16.17 28.59
C ALA A 592 -18.03 -16.87 29.80
N LEU A 593 -19.07 -17.70 29.56
CA LEU A 593 -19.69 -18.52 30.61
C LEU A 593 -18.68 -19.51 31.21
N LEU A 594 -17.88 -20.18 30.38
CA LEU A 594 -16.87 -21.10 30.87
C LEU A 594 -15.85 -20.39 31.76
N LEU A 595 -15.30 -19.27 31.29
CA LEU A 595 -14.37 -18.43 32.04
C LEU A 595 -14.97 -17.99 33.37
N ALA A 596 -16.21 -17.50 33.37
CA ALA A 596 -16.90 -17.09 34.59
C ALA A 596 -17.04 -18.23 35.61
N ARG A 597 -17.27 -19.47 35.14
CA ARG A 597 -17.38 -20.64 36.03
C ARG A 597 -16.05 -21.10 36.59
N VAL A 598 -14.95 -20.98 35.85
CA VAL A 598 -13.63 -21.43 36.31
C VAL A 598 -12.91 -20.36 37.13
N SER A 599 -13.14 -19.08 36.82
CA SER A 599 -12.59 -17.94 37.58
C SER A 599 -13.36 -17.69 38.88
N GLY A 600 -14.68 -17.94 38.87
CA GLY A 600 -15.59 -17.53 39.94
C GLY A 600 -16.09 -16.09 39.81
N GLU A 601 -15.67 -15.38 38.77
CA GLU A 601 -16.05 -13.99 38.46
C GLU A 601 -17.23 -13.95 37.48
N ARG A 602 -18.11 -12.94 37.60
CA ARG A 602 -19.22 -12.75 36.63
C ARG A 602 -18.86 -11.82 35.48
N ASP A 603 -17.96 -10.88 35.73
CA ASP A 603 -17.44 -9.94 34.74
C ASP A 603 -16.08 -10.45 34.26
N VAL A 604 -16.04 -10.95 33.03
CA VAL A 604 -14.84 -11.59 32.47
C VAL A 604 -14.34 -10.87 31.23
N VAL A 605 -13.02 -10.81 31.07
CA VAL A 605 -12.35 -10.26 29.90
C VAL A 605 -11.44 -11.30 29.28
N PHE A 606 -11.60 -11.49 27.97
CA PHE A 606 -10.72 -12.30 27.14
C PHE A 606 -10.39 -11.54 25.86
N GLY A 607 -9.27 -11.86 25.23
CA GLY A 607 -8.94 -11.30 23.92
C GLY A 607 -9.74 -11.98 22.82
N THR A 608 -10.09 -11.25 21.77
CA THR A 608 -10.58 -11.82 20.52
C THR A 608 -9.82 -11.29 19.33
N THR A 609 -9.69 -12.11 18.28
CA THR A 609 -9.16 -11.67 16.99
C THR A 609 -10.29 -11.21 16.08
N VAL A 610 -10.18 -9.99 15.58
CA VAL A 610 -11.04 -9.44 14.52
C VAL A 610 -10.34 -9.54 13.17
N SER A 611 -11.09 -9.46 12.06
CA SER A 611 -10.48 -9.53 10.72
C SER A 611 -9.58 -8.33 10.41
N GLY A 612 -9.90 -7.15 10.97
CA GLY A 612 -9.25 -5.87 10.68
C GLY A 612 -9.28 -5.47 9.20
N ARG A 613 -10.25 -5.99 8.44
CA ARG A 613 -10.48 -5.64 7.02
C ARG A 613 -11.70 -4.72 6.93
N PRO A 614 -11.50 -3.39 6.91
CA PRO A 614 -12.60 -2.43 6.94
C PRO A 614 -13.38 -2.41 5.63
N ALA A 615 -14.71 -2.38 5.71
CA ALA A 615 -15.59 -2.36 4.53
C ALA A 615 -15.49 -1.07 3.70
N GLY A 616 -14.91 0.00 4.25
CA GLY A 616 -14.69 1.27 3.55
C GLY A 616 -13.42 1.30 2.68
N LEU A 617 -12.56 0.27 2.76
CA LEU A 617 -11.34 0.18 1.98
C LEU A 617 -11.53 -0.74 0.78
N ASP A 618 -11.71 -0.16 -0.40
CA ASP A 618 -11.96 -0.91 -1.64
C ASP A 618 -10.85 -1.92 -1.94
N GLY A 619 -11.24 -3.18 -2.12
CA GLY A 619 -10.35 -4.28 -2.49
C GLY A 619 -9.57 -4.90 -1.32
N VAL A 620 -9.88 -4.57 -0.07
CA VAL A 620 -9.18 -5.05 1.13
C VAL A 620 -9.19 -6.58 1.26
N GLU A 621 -10.22 -7.28 0.77
CA GLU A 621 -10.30 -8.74 0.83
C GLU A 621 -9.26 -9.43 -0.06
N GLY A 622 -8.78 -8.73 -1.09
CA GLY A 622 -7.73 -9.19 -1.99
C GLY A 622 -6.31 -8.81 -1.55
N MET A 623 -6.16 -7.93 -0.56
CA MET A 623 -4.86 -7.50 -0.06
C MET A 623 -4.21 -8.58 0.82
N VAL A 624 -2.88 -8.66 0.76
CA VAL A 624 -2.07 -9.62 1.52
C VAL A 624 -1.19 -8.86 2.52
N GLY A 625 -1.32 -9.21 3.80
CA GLY A 625 -0.66 -8.58 4.95
C GLY A 625 -1.25 -9.06 6.28
N LEU A 626 -0.80 -8.47 7.40
CA LEU A 626 -1.37 -8.75 8.73
C LEU A 626 -2.50 -7.75 9.03
N PHE A 627 -3.76 -8.12 8.75
CA PHE A 627 -4.91 -7.25 9.00
C PHE A 627 -5.53 -7.49 10.36
N ILE A 628 -5.51 -8.74 10.84
CA ILE A 628 -6.14 -9.09 12.10
C ILE A 628 -5.67 -8.15 13.22
N ASN A 629 -6.58 -7.86 14.14
CA ASN A 629 -6.25 -7.13 15.36
C ASN A 629 -6.74 -7.93 16.57
N THR A 630 -6.08 -7.77 17.72
CA THR A 630 -6.48 -8.42 18.97
C THR A 630 -7.06 -7.40 19.91
N LEU A 631 -8.29 -7.60 20.36
CA LEU A 631 -9.04 -6.65 21.17
C LEU A 631 -9.69 -7.34 22.36
N PRO A 632 -9.83 -6.66 23.51
CA PRO A 632 -10.52 -7.22 24.66
C PRO A 632 -12.03 -7.29 24.41
N VAL A 633 -12.63 -8.38 24.86
CA VAL A 633 -14.08 -8.56 24.96
C VAL A 633 -14.40 -8.72 26.44
N ARG A 634 -15.08 -7.71 26.99
CA ARG A 634 -15.59 -7.74 28.36
C ARG A 634 -17.03 -8.22 28.34
N VAL A 635 -17.34 -9.24 29.13
CA VAL A 635 -18.68 -9.83 29.21
C VAL A 635 -19.07 -9.98 30.66
N ASP A 636 -20.11 -9.25 31.07
CA ASP A 636 -20.85 -9.58 32.28
C ASP A 636 -21.88 -10.67 31.96
N VAL A 637 -21.63 -11.88 32.48
CA VAL A 637 -22.56 -13.01 32.28
C VAL A 637 -23.91 -12.74 32.94
N GLY A 638 -23.94 -11.89 33.98
CA GLY A 638 -25.14 -11.31 34.59
C GLY A 638 -26.18 -12.32 35.03
N ASP A 639 -27.40 -11.83 35.30
CA ASP A 639 -28.59 -12.65 35.45
C ASP A 639 -29.40 -12.63 34.15
N GLY A 640 -30.11 -13.72 33.83
CA GLY A 640 -30.93 -13.81 32.62
C GLY A 640 -30.77 -15.15 31.91
N SER A 641 -31.42 -15.29 30.76
CA SER A 641 -31.32 -16.51 29.96
C SER A 641 -30.00 -16.59 29.20
N ALA A 642 -29.63 -17.80 28.81
CA ALA A 642 -28.45 -18.03 27.96
C ALA A 642 -28.57 -17.30 26.61
N LEU A 643 -29.78 -17.19 26.08
CA LEU A 643 -30.06 -16.41 24.88
C LEU A 643 -29.84 -14.91 25.08
N ASP A 644 -30.28 -14.34 26.21
CA ASP A 644 -30.06 -12.92 26.52
C ASP A 644 -28.56 -12.59 26.51
N LEU A 645 -27.72 -13.50 27.03
CA LEU A 645 -26.27 -13.35 27.01
C LEU A 645 -25.72 -13.34 25.57
N VAL A 646 -26.18 -14.26 24.72
CA VAL A 646 -25.77 -14.31 23.30
C VAL A 646 -26.14 -13.03 22.57
N GLU A 647 -27.35 -12.50 22.80
CA GLU A 647 -27.82 -11.27 22.18
C GLU A 647 -27.01 -10.05 22.64
N ARG A 648 -26.63 -9.98 23.93
CA ARG A 648 -25.70 -8.94 24.44
C ARG A 648 -24.33 -9.03 23.78
N VAL A 649 -23.70 -10.20 23.79
CA VAL A 649 -22.39 -10.42 23.15
C VAL A 649 -22.43 -10.05 21.66
N HIS A 650 -23.51 -10.36 20.96
CA HIS A 650 -23.67 -9.98 19.56
C HIS A 650 -23.78 -8.45 19.37
N GLY A 651 -24.49 -7.76 20.26
CA GLY A 651 -24.58 -6.31 20.28
C GLY A 651 -23.22 -5.65 20.52
N ASP A 652 -22.50 -6.11 21.55
CA ASP A 652 -21.18 -5.57 21.93
C ASP A 652 -20.14 -5.79 20.81
N GLN A 653 -20.12 -6.97 20.19
CA GLN A 653 -19.29 -7.23 19.00
C GLN A 653 -19.61 -6.29 17.84
N SER A 654 -20.87 -5.85 17.72
CA SER A 654 -21.28 -4.98 16.62
C SER A 654 -20.81 -3.54 16.82
N GLU A 655 -20.81 -3.04 18.06
CA GLU A 655 -20.23 -1.74 18.38
C GLU A 655 -18.70 -1.76 18.33
N LEU A 656 -18.06 -2.84 18.84
CA LEU A 656 -16.61 -3.01 18.81
C LEU A 656 -16.03 -2.88 17.40
N ARG A 657 -16.72 -3.40 16.37
CA ARG A 657 -16.30 -3.29 14.96
C ARG A 657 -16.09 -1.86 14.47
N ARG A 658 -16.67 -0.86 15.12
CA ARG A 658 -16.49 0.55 14.74
C ARG A 658 -15.14 1.11 15.20
N PHE A 659 -14.48 0.45 16.15
CA PHE A 659 -13.24 0.87 16.81
C PHE A 659 -12.17 -0.22 16.77
N ASP A 660 -12.33 -1.18 15.86
CA ASP A 660 -11.49 -2.37 15.80
C ASP A 660 -10.09 -2.12 15.19
N TYR A 661 -9.85 -0.88 14.76
CA TYR A 661 -8.55 -0.32 14.39
C TYR A 661 -7.68 0.06 15.59
N ALA A 662 -8.25 0.13 16.80
CA ALA A 662 -7.52 0.61 17.98
C ALA A 662 -6.35 -0.31 18.36
N PRO A 663 -5.15 0.25 18.65
CA PRO A 663 -4.03 -0.52 19.17
C PRO A 663 -4.33 -1.16 20.53
N LEU A 664 -4.08 -2.47 20.70
CA LEU A 664 -4.29 -3.13 22.00
C LEU A 664 -3.51 -2.48 23.13
N ALA A 665 -2.28 -2.01 22.86
CA ALA A 665 -1.45 -1.31 23.85
C ALA A 665 -2.11 0.00 24.33
N ASP A 666 -2.79 0.73 23.43
CA ASP A 666 -3.55 1.92 23.78
C ASP A 666 -4.81 1.57 24.54
N VAL A 667 -5.55 0.54 24.11
CA VAL A 667 -6.72 0.03 24.82
C VAL A 667 -6.38 -0.37 26.26
N GLN A 668 -5.23 -1.01 26.47
CA GLN A 668 -4.72 -1.34 27.80
C GLN A 668 -4.41 -0.07 28.61
N ARG A 669 -3.76 0.93 28.01
CA ARG A 669 -3.48 2.25 28.64
C ARG A 669 -4.75 3.03 28.98
N TRP A 670 -5.84 2.83 28.23
CA TRP A 670 -7.14 3.45 28.45
C TRP A 670 -8.00 2.72 29.48
N SER A 671 -7.61 1.50 29.89
CA SER A 671 -8.28 0.73 30.94
C SER A 671 -7.86 1.16 32.35
N ASP A 672 -8.57 0.67 33.36
CA ASP A 672 -8.21 0.85 34.78
C ASP A 672 -7.24 -0.26 35.28
N VAL A 673 -6.78 -1.15 34.39
CA VAL A 673 -5.80 -2.21 34.70
C VAL A 673 -4.41 -1.58 34.87
N PRO A 674 -3.65 -1.91 35.94
CA PRO A 674 -2.32 -1.37 36.16
C PRO A 674 -1.35 -1.64 35.00
N ALA A 675 -0.48 -0.67 34.72
CA ALA A 675 0.56 -0.84 33.71
C ALA A 675 1.48 -2.01 34.06
N GLY A 676 1.73 -2.90 33.08
CA GLY A 676 2.55 -4.10 33.25
C GLY A 676 1.76 -5.37 33.58
N GLU A 677 0.50 -5.26 33.99
CA GLU A 677 -0.42 -6.40 34.11
C GLU A 677 -1.08 -6.67 32.74
N PRO A 678 -1.23 -7.94 32.30
CA PRO A 678 -1.93 -8.26 31.07
C PRO A 678 -3.42 -7.88 31.19
N LEU A 679 -4.03 -7.41 30.10
CA LEU A 679 -5.47 -7.08 30.08
C LEU A 679 -6.35 -8.35 30.11
N PHE A 680 -5.85 -9.46 29.57
CA PHE A 680 -6.49 -10.76 29.58
C PHE A 680 -5.45 -11.88 29.45
N GLU A 681 -5.76 -13.05 30.01
CA GLU A 681 -4.89 -14.23 29.98
C GLU A 681 -5.32 -15.31 28.98
N SER A 682 -6.48 -15.14 28.33
CA SER A 682 -6.94 -16.04 27.28
C SER A 682 -7.30 -15.31 25.99
N LEU A 683 -7.06 -15.97 24.87
CA LEU A 683 -7.40 -15.49 23.53
C LEU A 683 -8.46 -16.40 22.90
N PHE A 684 -9.49 -15.83 22.31
CA PHE A 684 -10.54 -16.53 21.57
C PHE A 684 -10.51 -16.14 20.09
N VAL A 685 -10.21 -17.11 19.24
CA VAL A 685 -10.05 -16.96 17.79
C VAL A 685 -11.19 -17.70 17.08
N PHE A 686 -11.91 -17.02 16.20
CA PHE A 686 -12.91 -17.64 15.32
C PHE A 686 -12.39 -17.67 13.88
N GLU A 687 -11.88 -18.81 13.45
CA GLU A 687 -11.21 -18.95 12.14
C GLU A 687 -12.20 -19.20 11.01
N ASN A 688 -12.69 -18.14 10.37
CA ASN A 688 -13.64 -18.27 9.26
C ASN A 688 -12.97 -18.42 7.87
N TYR A 689 -11.67 -18.71 7.80
CA TYR A 689 -10.93 -18.85 6.54
C TYR A 689 -10.48 -20.30 6.28
N PRO A 690 -10.31 -20.72 5.01
CA PRO A 690 -10.19 -22.13 4.68
C PRO A 690 -8.72 -22.57 4.60
N LEU A 691 -7.87 -22.36 5.62
CA LEU A 691 -6.44 -22.77 5.54
C LEU A 691 -6.26 -24.24 5.16
N GLY A 692 -7.14 -25.13 5.65
CA GLY A 692 -7.15 -26.56 5.32
C GLY A 692 -7.91 -26.94 4.03
N ARG A 693 -8.70 -26.03 3.42
CA ARG A 693 -9.48 -26.32 2.21
C ARG A 693 -8.97 -25.62 0.96
N SER A 694 -8.22 -24.52 1.11
CA SER A 694 -7.75 -23.66 0.01
C SER A 694 -6.67 -24.29 -0.88
N GLY A 695 -6.22 -25.51 -0.57
CA GLY A 695 -5.37 -26.33 -1.44
C GLY A 695 -6.05 -27.59 -1.99
N THR A 696 -7.29 -27.92 -1.63
CA THR A 696 -7.92 -29.24 -1.89
C THR A 696 -8.32 -29.52 -3.35
N GLY A 697 -7.66 -28.87 -4.32
CA GLY A 697 -7.81 -29.09 -5.75
C GLY A 697 -6.57 -29.74 -6.39
N SER A 698 -6.71 -30.23 -7.62
CA SER A 698 -5.57 -30.66 -8.43
C SER A 698 -4.86 -29.43 -9.01
N SER A 699 -3.65 -29.12 -8.54
CA SER A 699 -2.76 -28.15 -9.18
C SER A 699 -1.85 -28.91 -10.13
N GLY A 700 -1.96 -28.71 -11.45
CA GLY A 700 -1.11 -29.39 -12.42
C GLY A 700 -1.12 -30.94 -12.37
N GLY A 701 -2.16 -31.56 -11.81
CA GLY A 701 -2.26 -33.02 -11.63
C GLY A 701 -1.85 -33.56 -10.25
N VAL A 702 -1.40 -32.70 -9.33
CA VAL A 702 -0.98 -33.06 -7.97
C VAL A 702 -2.12 -32.87 -6.96
N ARG A 703 -2.37 -33.87 -6.13
CA ARG A 703 -3.34 -33.83 -5.03
C ARG A 703 -2.69 -33.26 -3.77
N VAL A 704 -3.19 -32.13 -3.28
CA VAL A 704 -2.70 -31.49 -2.04
C VAL A 704 -3.56 -31.94 -0.86
N VAL A 705 -2.90 -32.40 0.20
CA VAL A 705 -3.54 -32.86 1.44
C VAL A 705 -2.90 -32.10 2.61
N PRO A 706 -3.68 -31.36 3.43
CA PRO A 706 -3.16 -30.77 4.66
C PRO A 706 -2.53 -31.84 5.56
N ALA A 707 -1.33 -31.57 6.07
CA ALA A 707 -0.63 -32.49 6.97
C ALA A 707 -0.53 -31.93 8.39
N GLY A 708 -0.37 -30.61 8.56
CA GLY A 708 -0.46 -29.98 9.87
C GLY A 708 -0.08 -28.49 9.86
N VAL A 709 -0.35 -27.84 10.99
CA VAL A 709 0.04 -26.45 11.31
C VAL A 709 0.71 -26.47 12.67
N ARG A 710 1.84 -25.78 12.81
CA ARG A 710 2.46 -25.47 14.10
C ARG A 710 2.46 -23.95 14.27
N GLU A 711 1.72 -23.49 15.27
CA GLU A 711 1.59 -22.09 15.65
C GLU A 711 1.97 -21.92 17.13
N HIS A 712 2.52 -20.76 17.50
CA HIS A 712 2.84 -20.45 18.89
C HIS A 712 2.62 -18.96 19.17
N THR A 713 1.62 -18.69 20.01
CA THR A 713 1.21 -17.33 20.42
C THR A 713 1.76 -16.98 21.80
N ASN A 714 1.78 -15.68 22.14
CA ASN A 714 2.21 -15.17 23.44
C ASN A 714 1.16 -15.34 24.57
N TYR A 715 -0.01 -15.92 24.29
CA TYR A 715 -1.09 -16.09 25.28
C TYR A 715 -1.03 -17.46 25.97
N PRO A 716 -1.21 -17.53 27.31
CA PRO A 716 -1.20 -18.77 28.07
C PRO A 716 -2.21 -19.82 27.61
N LEU A 717 -3.40 -19.38 27.18
CA LEU A 717 -4.49 -20.24 26.70
C LEU A 717 -5.17 -19.59 25.51
N THR A 718 -5.12 -20.24 24.35
CA THR A 718 -5.78 -19.79 23.12
C THR A 718 -6.83 -20.81 22.69
N ALA A 719 -8.07 -20.37 22.55
CA ALA A 719 -9.19 -21.15 22.06
C ALA A 719 -9.49 -20.80 20.60
N VAL A 720 -9.26 -21.75 19.69
CA VAL A 720 -9.47 -21.59 18.26
C VAL A 720 -10.72 -22.38 17.85
N VAL A 721 -11.76 -21.69 17.41
CA VAL A 721 -12.99 -22.29 16.89
C VAL A 721 -12.99 -22.25 15.38
N MET A 722 -13.01 -23.43 14.77
CA MET A 722 -13.10 -23.64 13.33
C MET A 722 -14.54 -24.02 12.95
N PRO A 723 -15.28 -23.17 12.23
CA PRO A 723 -16.62 -23.48 11.74
C PRO A 723 -16.56 -24.49 10.58
N GLY A 724 -17.62 -25.28 10.41
CA GLY A 724 -17.70 -26.27 9.34
C GLY A 724 -18.92 -27.17 9.47
N GLU A 725 -18.99 -28.23 8.65
CA GLU A 725 -20.03 -29.26 8.81
C GLU A 725 -19.98 -29.93 10.19
N ARG A 726 -18.77 -30.05 10.72
CA ARG A 726 -18.50 -30.34 12.12
C ARG A 726 -17.59 -29.23 12.61
N MET A 727 -18.11 -28.39 13.49
CA MET A 727 -17.31 -27.39 14.18
C MET A 727 -16.21 -28.09 14.98
N ALA A 728 -15.05 -27.47 15.09
CA ALA A 728 -13.97 -27.96 15.93
C ALA A 728 -13.49 -26.84 16.86
N LEU A 729 -13.12 -27.22 18.07
CA LEU A 729 -12.36 -26.41 19.02
C LEU A 729 -10.95 -26.98 19.10
N GLN A 730 -9.95 -26.10 19.04
CA GLN A 730 -8.57 -26.40 19.40
C GLN A 730 -8.15 -25.47 20.54
N LEU A 731 -7.64 -26.03 21.61
CA LEU A 731 -7.03 -25.30 22.72
C LEU A 731 -5.51 -25.42 22.60
N LEU A 732 -4.83 -24.29 22.47
CA LEU A 732 -3.38 -24.18 22.61
C LEU A 732 -3.07 -23.64 24.00
N PHE A 733 -2.10 -24.22 24.69
CA PHE A 733 -1.82 -23.84 26.08
C PHE A 733 -0.34 -23.91 26.42
N ASP A 734 0.08 -23.09 27.38
CA ASP A 734 1.41 -23.17 27.98
C ASP A 734 1.48 -24.37 28.95
N PRO A 735 2.26 -25.43 28.64
CA PRO A 735 2.37 -26.60 29.50
C PRO A 735 3.07 -26.31 30.84
N ARG A 736 3.70 -25.15 31.01
CA ARG A 736 4.24 -24.69 32.30
C ARG A 736 3.13 -24.18 33.22
N ARG A 737 2.01 -23.72 32.67
CA ARG A 737 0.87 -23.19 33.43
C ARG A 737 -0.27 -24.19 33.56
N PHE A 738 -0.52 -25.02 32.56
CA PHE A 738 -1.69 -25.91 32.55
C PHE A 738 -1.34 -27.38 32.39
N ASP A 739 -2.00 -28.22 33.19
CA ASP A 739 -1.97 -29.68 33.03
C ASP A 739 -2.86 -30.09 31.84
N ALA A 740 -2.38 -31.03 31.02
CA ALA A 740 -3.10 -31.47 29.83
C ALA A 740 -4.51 -32.02 30.15
N GLY A 741 -4.69 -32.67 31.30
CA GLY A 741 -6.00 -33.16 31.74
C GLY A 741 -6.94 -32.04 32.15
N ALA A 742 -6.43 -30.91 32.65
CA ALA A 742 -7.24 -29.73 32.94
C ALA A 742 -7.74 -29.07 31.64
N VAL A 743 -6.90 -29.02 30.61
CA VAL A 743 -7.27 -28.48 29.30
C VAL A 743 -8.27 -29.39 28.56
N GLU A 744 -8.08 -30.71 28.62
CA GLU A 744 -9.06 -31.69 28.14
C GLU A 744 -10.42 -31.50 28.82
N TRP A 745 -10.42 -31.29 30.15
CA TRP A 745 -11.64 -31.00 30.89
C TRP A 745 -12.31 -29.69 30.43
N LEU A 746 -11.55 -28.62 30.21
CA LEU A 746 -12.05 -27.35 29.69
C LEU A 746 -12.73 -27.53 28.33
N ALA A 747 -12.10 -28.26 27.40
CA ALA A 747 -12.65 -28.50 26.08
C ALA A 747 -13.98 -29.26 26.15
N GLY A 748 -14.06 -30.29 27.00
CA GLY A 748 -15.31 -31.01 27.24
C GLY A 748 -16.37 -30.15 27.94
N ALA A 749 -15.99 -29.27 28.86
CA ALA A 749 -16.90 -28.34 29.53
C ALA A 749 -17.48 -27.33 28.54
N TYR A 750 -16.65 -26.80 27.65
CA TYR A 750 -17.06 -25.91 26.58
C TYR A 750 -18.05 -26.58 25.62
N GLU A 751 -17.76 -27.81 25.16
CA GLU A 751 -18.67 -28.58 24.31
C GLU A 751 -20.05 -28.76 24.98
N ARG A 752 -20.07 -29.14 26.26
CA ARG A 752 -21.32 -29.28 27.03
C ARG A 752 -22.10 -27.98 27.15
N LEU A 753 -21.42 -26.84 27.32
CA LEU A 753 -22.07 -25.53 27.36
C LEU A 753 -22.72 -25.20 26.01
N LEU A 754 -22.03 -25.48 24.90
CA LEU A 754 -22.59 -25.30 23.55
C LEU A 754 -23.83 -26.18 23.32
N GLU A 755 -23.79 -27.44 23.75
CA GLU A 755 -24.93 -28.36 23.66
C GLU A 755 -26.13 -27.88 24.48
N GLN A 756 -25.92 -27.38 25.69
CA GLN A 756 -26.99 -26.83 26.52
C GLN A 756 -27.53 -25.49 25.97
N LEU A 757 -26.67 -24.63 25.42
CA LEU A 757 -27.06 -23.37 24.77
C LEU A 757 -28.03 -23.61 23.62
N VAL A 758 -27.83 -24.66 22.83
CA VAL A 758 -28.76 -24.99 21.72
C VAL A 758 -30.00 -25.76 22.17
N ALA A 759 -29.88 -26.62 23.18
CA ALA A 759 -31.00 -27.43 23.66
C ALA A 759 -32.00 -26.63 24.51
N THR A 760 -31.49 -25.69 25.30
CA THR A 760 -32.26 -24.96 26.31
C THR A 760 -31.84 -23.47 26.37
N PRO A 761 -31.97 -22.71 25.27
CA PRO A 761 -31.50 -21.32 25.19
C PRO A 761 -32.19 -20.37 26.18
N ASP A 762 -33.43 -20.68 26.57
CA ASP A 762 -34.23 -19.85 27.48
C ASP A 762 -33.94 -20.14 28.98
N LEU A 763 -33.08 -21.11 29.30
CA LEU A 763 -32.69 -21.38 30.69
C LEU A 763 -31.81 -20.26 31.25
N PRO A 764 -31.94 -19.95 32.56
CA PRO A 764 -31.02 -19.04 33.23
C PRO A 764 -29.57 -19.49 33.08
N VAL A 765 -28.65 -18.53 32.88
CA VAL A 765 -27.21 -18.82 32.74
C VAL A 765 -26.64 -19.61 33.91
N ASP A 766 -27.18 -19.46 35.12
CA ASP A 766 -26.77 -20.17 36.34
C ASP A 766 -27.13 -21.66 36.34
N GLU A 767 -28.16 -22.05 35.59
CA GLU A 767 -28.61 -23.44 35.50
C GLU A 767 -27.79 -24.28 34.52
N LEU A 768 -27.02 -23.62 33.64
CA LEU A 768 -26.09 -24.31 32.74
C LEU A 768 -24.93 -24.92 33.55
N SER A 769 -24.65 -26.19 33.31
CA SER A 769 -23.61 -26.94 34.04
C SER A 769 -22.37 -27.17 33.20
N VAL A 770 -21.21 -26.77 33.71
CA VAL A 770 -19.89 -27.16 33.14
C VAL A 770 -19.52 -28.61 33.47
N LEU A 771 -20.15 -29.21 34.48
CA LEU A 771 -19.90 -30.59 34.91
C LEU A 771 -20.79 -31.57 34.14
N SER A 772 -20.21 -32.71 33.74
CA SER A 772 -20.97 -33.87 33.28
C SER A 772 -21.75 -34.52 34.42
N GLU A 773 -22.78 -35.31 34.10
CA GLU A 773 -23.54 -36.08 35.10
C GLU A 773 -22.64 -37.00 35.95
N GLY A 774 -21.64 -37.62 35.32
CA GLY A 774 -20.67 -38.49 36.00
C GLY A 774 -19.74 -37.74 36.96
N GLU A 775 -19.34 -36.51 36.63
CA GLU A 775 -18.56 -35.65 37.53
C GLU A 775 -19.40 -35.10 38.68
N ARG A 776 -20.62 -34.65 38.38
CA ARG A 776 -21.60 -34.24 39.39
C ARG A 776 -21.88 -35.39 40.36
N GLY A 777 -22.06 -36.61 39.85
CA GLY A 777 -22.21 -37.82 40.65
C GLY A 777 -20.99 -38.10 41.54
N ARG A 778 -19.77 -37.97 41.00
CA ARG A 778 -18.52 -38.17 41.78
C ARG A 778 -18.35 -37.13 42.90
N LEU A 779 -18.68 -35.86 42.67
CA LEU A 779 -18.63 -34.81 43.69
C LEU A 779 -19.68 -35.04 44.80
N VAL A 780 -20.89 -35.45 44.42
CA VAL A 780 -22.00 -35.71 45.36
C VAL A 780 -21.77 -37.00 46.18
N VAL A 781 -21.12 -38.02 45.61
CA VAL A 781 -20.82 -39.29 46.30
C VAL A 781 -19.51 -39.22 47.10
N GLY A 782 -18.49 -38.52 46.60
CA GLY A 782 -17.18 -38.37 47.29
C GLY A 782 -17.29 -37.67 48.65
N TRP A 783 -18.23 -36.75 48.81
CA TRP A 783 -18.51 -36.10 50.10
C TRP A 783 -19.35 -36.95 51.08
N ARG A 784 -19.92 -38.08 50.65
CA ARG A 784 -20.68 -38.99 51.55
C ARG A 784 -19.78 -39.96 52.35
N PHE A 785 -18.45 -39.93 52.19
CA PHE A 785 -17.51 -40.83 52.86
C PHE A 785 -16.51 -40.14 53.81
N VAL A 786 -16.93 -39.11 54.56
CA VAL A 786 -16.25 -38.71 55.80
C VAL A 786 -17.14 -39.10 56.99
N SER A 787 -17.13 -40.39 57.35
CA SER A 787 -17.66 -40.84 58.64
C SER A 787 -16.58 -40.61 59.69
N VAL A 788 -16.85 -39.66 60.58
CA VAL A 788 -16.11 -39.46 61.82
C VAL A 788 -16.10 -40.77 62.62
N MET A 789 -14.91 -41.32 62.87
CA MET A 789 -14.71 -42.40 63.82
C MET A 789 -13.88 -41.84 64.97
N TRP A 790 -14.57 -41.57 66.09
CA TRP A 790 -13.95 -41.19 67.35
C TRP A 790 -13.27 -42.40 68.00
N PHE A 791 -12.08 -42.18 68.55
CA PHE A 791 -11.60 -42.88 69.75
C PHE A 791 -11.57 -41.88 70.90
#